data_AF-A0A2N2ZWP0-F1
#
_entry.id   AF-A0A2N2ZWP0-F1
#
_cell.length_a   1.000
_cell.length_b   1.000
_cell.length_c   1.000
_cell.angle_alpha   90.00
_cell.angle_beta   90.00
_cell.angle_gamma   90.00
#
_symmetry.space_group_name_H-M   'P 1'
#
loop_
_entity.id
_entity.type
_entity.pdbx_description
1 polymer ?
#
loop_
_entity_poly.entity_id
_entity_poly.type
_entity_poly.pdbx_seq_one_letter_code
_entity_poly.pdbx_strand_id
1 'polypeptide(L)'
;YSSKKPGIAELVYYENGKITTNIYVFNGIELISENEIVLYKSLIDSSAQNKLLPSNYANKSCLKDVSSTVFPENEGLAIAVAGNYNASWMKKILMGEHYRSSWLQPVEIPILNMDTTKGGLVAYDRGGGHQTTSVKMYGNDGKAYTFRSVNKDATRDLGAELKQTIIARQLQDNVSMQQPYGSLVVGKLLDNTIILHAQPELFVLPQSDKLGIFNRYSGLFGTLEDHAKNPKKTEKSFADADKIVQSHQLNQKLYNNANHKLIAEEYAKARVFDILIGDYGKHQDNWKWAGYKTDTGYYYRPIPRDRDLVFAKWDGIIPYIADRKWALEAGENFGYKINDVKSLMFVATHPDRFLTNELDREQWLNAAKYIQTQLTDEKIEEAVKTMPKEIYDLSGKEIEQKLKTRIKALDKYALTYYLLLAKQVDVVGTNERNYFEVIRNENKTVEVSIFNIVNDSLKGTKRFYHRVFSPKETKEIRLYGLGGKDVFTISGNTKSSIKIIVVGGDGADNITDNSSVATIGKQTKVYEDSKKASLNLGKEAKQINTWNKDAYDFQPNAFEYNRYMPAFSLGYNADNGFQIGGGVSFTLKEKYGKQDFASKHSFSIAASTEDNNIFKYKGRWHHIIQKWDVQGGLLLANHNKLVNFFGVGNNTEKIDSLNAIDFYKTTYNSYEANLGLVRDFWKKSSVSFGVEYQKNEAQISQNTILFSDASNNTFGKNDNNILISAAEIDIDFRDKSDLPEKGIRAFVNYKNGILTNSDGSYNIASGFLEHYFSVYLPSPITLGLKIGGSLSEGEIPFYNLVYLGQKNNLRGYKNNRFTGKSTVFTNTELRIQLAKFNSGFVPMKLGIKGFFDAGRVFSDFDKSDKWHNAVGGGFYWVFLDEQFTLNISVAHSSEENNLILFSLGKAFN
;
A
#
# COMPACT_ATOMS: atom_id res chain seq x y z
N TYR A 1 -7.09 24.36 16.42
CA TYR A 1 -7.70 25.49 15.68
C TYR A 1 -7.50 25.26 14.19
N SER A 2 -8.51 25.53 13.38
CA SER A 2 -8.50 25.35 11.92
C SER A 2 -9.19 26.57 11.31
N SER A 3 -8.50 27.28 10.41
CA SER A 3 -9.02 28.48 9.75
C SER A 3 -8.61 28.49 8.29
N LYS A 4 -9.48 29.05 7.43
CA LYS A 4 -9.22 29.26 6.00
C LYS A 4 -8.55 30.62 5.73
N LYS A 5 -8.43 31.49 6.73
CA LYS A 5 -7.81 32.81 6.59
C LYS A 5 -6.28 32.67 6.62
N PRO A 6 -5.54 33.37 5.75
CA PRO A 6 -4.08 33.43 5.85
C PRO A 6 -3.68 34.10 7.16
N GLY A 7 -2.64 33.57 7.81
CA GLY A 7 -2.19 34.04 9.11
C GLY A 7 -0.87 33.39 9.52
N ILE A 8 -0.38 33.76 10.69
CA ILE A 8 0.82 33.19 11.32
C ILE A 8 0.48 32.69 12.73
N ALA A 9 1.22 31.68 13.17
CA ALA A 9 1.16 31.16 14.52
C ALA A 9 2.48 31.43 15.23
N GLU A 10 2.43 32.14 16.35
CA GLU A 10 3.58 32.41 17.22
C GLU A 10 3.55 31.44 18.40
N LEU A 11 4.67 30.76 18.64
CA LEU A 11 4.85 29.91 19.83
C LEU A 11 5.54 30.71 20.93
N VAL A 12 4.85 30.91 22.04
CA VAL A 12 5.39 31.62 23.21
C VAL A 12 5.74 30.62 24.29
N TYR A 13 7.01 30.62 24.70
CA TYR A 13 7.55 29.77 25.76
C TYR A 13 7.69 30.59 27.04
N TYR A 14 6.95 30.23 28.08
CA TYR A 14 6.99 30.93 29.36
C TYR A 14 7.99 30.26 30.32
N GLU A 15 8.58 31.04 31.23
CA GLU A 15 9.56 30.57 32.21
C GLU A 15 9.02 29.53 33.21
N ASN A 16 7.71 29.44 33.39
CA ASN A 16 7.07 28.40 34.19
C ASN A 16 6.78 27.12 33.37
N GLY A 17 7.17 27.09 32.10
CA GLY A 17 6.98 25.96 31.20
C GLY A 17 5.64 25.98 30.47
N LYS A 18 4.72 26.91 30.74
CA LYS A 18 3.55 27.07 29.87
C LYS A 18 4.02 27.34 28.43
N ILE A 19 3.36 26.74 27.44
CA ILE A 19 3.55 27.06 26.02
C ILE A 19 2.19 27.45 25.47
N THR A 20 2.10 28.65 24.91
CA THR A 20 0.91 29.08 24.18
C THR A 20 1.21 29.30 22.71
N THR A 21 0.18 29.21 21.89
CA THR A 21 0.19 29.63 20.51
C THR A 21 -0.74 30.81 20.33
N ASN A 22 -0.18 31.95 19.96
CA ASN A 22 -0.94 33.10 19.53
C ASN A 22 -1.16 32.97 18.03
N ILE A 23 -2.42 33.03 17.60
CA ILE A 23 -2.81 32.97 16.21
C ILE A 23 -3.13 34.37 15.75
N TYR A 24 -2.40 34.83 14.75
CA TYR A 24 -2.62 36.11 14.10
C TYR A 24 -3.14 35.87 12.70
N VAL A 25 -4.18 36.61 12.31
CA VAL A 25 -4.72 36.60 10.94
C VAL A 25 -4.43 37.92 10.26
N PHE A 26 -4.22 37.87 8.95
CA PHE A 26 -4.05 39.07 8.16
C PHE A 26 -5.40 39.78 7.99
N ASN A 27 -5.43 41.07 8.33
CA ASN A 27 -6.48 42.00 7.96
C ASN A 27 -5.86 43.11 7.09
N GLY A 28 -5.89 42.91 5.77
CA GLY A 28 -5.09 43.73 4.87
C GLY A 28 -3.59 43.49 5.06
N ILE A 29 -2.85 44.54 5.45
CA ILE A 29 -1.40 44.48 5.75
C ILE A 29 -1.10 44.32 7.26
N GLU A 30 -2.12 44.37 8.11
CA GLU A 30 -1.96 44.25 9.57
C GLU A 30 -2.20 42.82 10.05
N LEU A 31 -1.47 42.43 11.09
CA LEU A 31 -1.65 41.17 11.80
C LEU A 31 -2.46 41.41 13.06
N ILE A 32 -3.63 40.80 13.15
CA ILE A 32 -4.53 40.93 14.29
C ILE A 32 -4.57 39.59 15.03
N SER A 33 -4.38 39.63 16.35
CA SER A 33 -4.52 38.44 17.20
C SER A 33 -5.98 37.99 17.22
N GLU A 34 -6.23 36.74 16.81
CA GLU A 34 -7.56 36.15 16.77
C GLU A 34 -7.79 35.20 17.94
N ASN A 35 -6.75 34.49 18.38
CA ASN A 35 -6.89 33.50 19.44
C ASN A 35 -5.54 33.22 20.14
N GLU A 36 -5.59 32.98 21.45
CA GLU A 36 -4.48 32.40 22.19
C GLU A 36 -4.89 30.99 22.65
N ILE A 37 -4.09 30.00 22.31
CA ILE A 37 -4.33 28.60 22.65
C ILE A 37 -3.19 28.12 23.54
N VAL A 38 -3.52 27.64 24.74
CA VAL A 38 -2.53 26.94 25.57
C VAL A 38 -2.27 25.58 24.95
N LEU A 39 -1.07 25.37 24.41
CA LEU A 39 -0.64 24.08 23.88
C LEU A 39 -0.16 23.16 24.99
N TYR A 40 0.62 23.72 25.93
CA TYR A 40 1.11 23.00 27.08
C TYR A 40 0.95 23.83 28.35
N LYS A 41 0.43 23.20 29.40
CA LYS A 41 0.37 23.86 30.72
C LYS A 41 1.70 23.74 31.46
N SER A 42 1.91 24.66 32.39
CA SER A 42 2.98 24.54 33.38
C SER A 42 2.77 23.32 34.28
N LEU A 43 3.86 22.74 34.79
CA LEU A 43 3.81 21.60 35.72
C LEU A 43 3.20 21.96 37.09
N ILE A 44 3.24 23.24 37.47
CA ILE A 44 2.70 23.74 38.74
C ILE A 44 1.25 24.26 38.63
N ASP A 45 0.67 24.24 37.42
CA ASP A 45 -0.72 24.67 37.20
C ASP A 45 -1.70 23.50 37.42
N SER A 46 -2.38 23.54 38.57
CA SER A 46 -3.37 22.55 39.04
C SER A 46 -4.82 22.95 38.79
N SER A 47 -5.07 24.04 38.06
CA SER A 47 -6.42 24.54 37.80
C SER A 47 -7.30 23.53 37.04
N ALA A 48 -8.56 23.39 37.48
CA ALA A 48 -9.51 22.40 36.96
C ALA A 48 -9.82 22.57 35.46
N GLN A 49 -9.70 23.79 34.93
CA GLN A 49 -9.90 24.11 33.51
C GLN A 49 -8.79 23.53 32.59
N ASN A 50 -7.63 23.15 33.14
CA ASN A 50 -6.46 22.70 32.38
C ASN A 50 -6.14 21.20 32.54
N LYS A 51 -7.08 20.37 33.01
CA LYS A 51 -6.86 18.91 33.18
C LYS A 51 -6.63 18.15 31.87
N LEU A 52 -7.17 18.62 30.75
CA LEU A 52 -7.08 17.96 29.44
C LEU A 52 -5.87 18.41 28.61
N LEU A 53 -5.15 19.45 29.02
CA LEU A 53 -3.98 19.96 28.31
C LEU A 53 -2.71 19.20 28.73
N PRO A 54 -1.83 18.83 27.78
CA PRO A 54 -0.56 18.18 28.10
C PRO A 54 0.33 19.14 28.88
N SER A 55 1.02 18.67 29.92
CA SER A 55 2.02 19.50 30.62
C SER A 55 3.30 19.61 29.82
N ASN A 56 3.99 20.75 29.90
CA ASN A 56 5.33 20.90 29.32
C ASN A 56 6.37 20.38 30.32
N TYR A 57 6.97 19.24 29.98
CA TYR A 57 7.95 18.57 30.83
C TYR A 57 9.40 19.01 30.55
N ALA A 58 9.63 19.94 29.62
CA ALA A 58 10.97 20.39 29.24
C ALA A 58 11.58 21.42 30.21
N ASN A 59 10.75 22.04 31.06
CA ASN A 59 11.21 23.11 31.94
C ASN A 59 11.71 22.58 33.28
N LYS A 60 13.03 22.64 33.48
CA LYS A 60 13.74 22.13 34.67
C LYS A 60 13.59 23.01 35.91
N SER A 61 13.28 24.30 35.76
CA SER A 61 13.27 25.25 36.90
C SER A 61 12.13 25.00 37.88
N CYS A 62 11.01 24.42 37.42
CA CYS A 62 9.83 24.12 38.23
C CYS A 62 9.92 22.77 38.99
N LEU A 63 11.05 22.06 38.89
CA LEU A 63 11.26 20.73 39.50
C LEU A 63 11.93 20.78 40.89
N LYS A 64 12.12 21.96 41.48
CA LYS A 64 12.84 22.09 42.75
C LYS A 64 12.07 21.58 43.98
N ASP A 65 10.75 21.43 43.91
CA ASP A 65 9.92 21.09 45.08
C ASP A 65 8.87 20.00 44.80
N VAL A 66 9.26 18.88 44.17
CA VAL A 66 8.43 17.66 44.24
C VAL A 66 8.92 16.82 45.42
N SER A 67 8.22 17.00 46.54
CA SER A 67 8.35 16.27 47.79
C SER A 67 8.59 14.78 47.58
N SER A 68 9.67 14.30 48.20
CA SER A 68 10.10 12.94 48.41
C SER A 68 9.00 12.07 49.05
N THR A 69 8.45 11.14 48.28
CA THR A 69 7.92 9.90 48.84
C THR A 69 8.90 8.79 48.50
N VAL A 70 9.75 8.46 49.48
CA VAL A 70 10.62 7.29 49.46
C VAL A 70 9.72 6.06 49.54
N PHE A 71 9.57 5.35 48.43
CA PHE A 71 9.19 3.94 48.45
C PHE A 71 10.48 3.13 48.45
N PRO A 72 10.53 1.98 49.14
CA PRO A 72 11.74 1.16 49.13
C PRO A 72 12.05 0.76 47.68
N GLU A 73 13.26 1.07 47.22
CA GLU A 73 13.87 0.36 46.10
C GLU A 73 14.03 -1.09 46.56
N ASN A 74 12.99 -1.90 46.36
CA ASN A 74 13.08 -3.32 46.65
C ASN A 74 14.07 -3.92 45.65
N GLU A 75 15.30 -4.17 46.09
CA GLU A 75 16.22 -5.08 45.45
C GLU A 75 15.55 -6.45 45.38
N GLY A 76 15.26 -6.94 44.18
CA GLY A 76 14.61 -8.24 44.05
C GLY A 76 14.04 -8.54 42.67
N LEU A 77 13.36 -9.67 42.63
CA LEU A 77 12.62 -10.16 41.48
C LEU A 77 11.15 -9.73 41.59
N ALA A 78 10.58 -9.29 40.47
CA ALA A 78 9.17 -8.99 40.30
C ALA A 78 8.51 -10.07 39.46
N ILE A 79 7.29 -10.46 39.82
CA ILE A 79 6.44 -11.30 38.97
C ILE A 79 5.58 -10.36 38.12
N ALA A 80 5.74 -10.44 36.80
CA ALA A 80 5.01 -9.60 35.86
C ALA A 80 4.55 -10.39 34.64
N VAL A 81 3.51 -9.90 33.98
CA VAL A 81 3.08 -10.37 32.66
C VAL A 81 3.48 -9.33 31.61
N ALA A 82 3.85 -9.78 30.42
CA ALA A 82 4.23 -8.86 29.35
C ALA A 82 3.03 -8.00 28.87
N GLY A 83 1.80 -8.51 28.97
CA GLY A 83 0.59 -7.77 28.60
C GLY A 83 -0.70 -8.62 28.66
N ASN A 84 -1.86 -7.97 28.75
CA ASN A 84 -3.15 -8.67 28.83
C ASN A 84 -3.84 -8.75 27.46
N TYR A 85 -3.80 -9.93 26.85
CA TYR A 85 -4.37 -10.20 25.52
C TYR A 85 -5.39 -11.34 25.51
N ASN A 86 -6.20 -11.46 26.57
CA ASN A 86 -7.25 -12.48 26.61
C ASN A 86 -8.23 -12.35 25.42
N ALA A 87 -8.59 -13.49 24.83
CA ALA A 87 -9.43 -13.57 23.64
C ALA A 87 -10.42 -14.73 23.72
N SER A 88 -11.63 -14.52 23.22
CA SER A 88 -12.65 -15.57 23.08
C SER A 88 -12.29 -16.56 21.98
N TRP A 89 -12.88 -17.75 22.01
CA TRP A 89 -12.63 -18.81 21.02
C TRP A 89 -12.91 -18.35 19.58
N MET A 90 -13.98 -17.59 19.35
CA MET A 90 -14.32 -17.05 18.03
C MET A 90 -13.26 -16.07 17.53
N LYS A 91 -12.75 -15.22 18.43
CA LYS A 91 -11.67 -14.28 18.09
C LYS A 91 -10.39 -15.03 17.73
N LYS A 92 -10.09 -16.13 18.41
CA LYS A 92 -8.92 -16.98 18.12
C LYS A 92 -9.04 -17.68 16.76
N ILE A 93 -10.23 -18.11 16.34
CA ILE A 93 -10.44 -18.69 15.00
C ILE A 93 -10.23 -17.63 13.90
N LEU A 94 -10.87 -16.47 14.05
CA LEU A 94 -10.85 -15.42 13.02
C LEU A 94 -9.51 -14.69 12.95
N MET A 95 -8.98 -14.30 14.11
CA MET A 95 -7.77 -13.48 14.23
C MET A 95 -6.53 -14.29 14.59
N GLY A 96 -6.61 -15.56 15.02
CA GLY A 96 -5.45 -16.38 15.38
C GLY A 96 -5.28 -16.56 16.89
N GLU A 97 -4.52 -17.56 17.32
CA GLU A 97 -4.09 -17.76 18.71
C GLU A 97 -2.92 -16.85 19.07
N HIS A 98 -2.03 -16.60 18.10
CA HIS A 98 -0.83 -15.77 18.22
C HIS A 98 0.10 -16.20 19.37
N TYR A 99 0.69 -15.25 20.10
CA TYR A 99 1.50 -15.50 21.31
C TYR A 99 0.75 -15.16 22.61
N ARG A 100 -0.59 -15.19 22.62
CA ARG A 100 -1.38 -14.77 23.79
C ARG A 100 -0.99 -15.51 25.07
N SER A 101 -0.66 -16.80 24.98
CA SER A 101 -0.12 -17.57 26.12
C SER A 101 1.18 -16.98 26.66
N SER A 102 2.15 -16.67 25.78
CA SER A 102 3.42 -16.04 26.17
C SER A 102 3.25 -14.63 26.75
N TRP A 103 2.24 -13.87 26.30
CA TRP A 103 1.94 -12.54 26.84
C TRP A 103 1.32 -12.59 28.24
N LEU A 104 0.45 -13.58 28.50
CA LEU A 104 -0.30 -13.75 29.74
C LEU A 104 0.47 -14.52 30.82
N GLN A 105 1.52 -15.24 30.44
CA GLN A 105 2.32 -16.03 31.37
C GLN A 105 3.06 -15.12 32.36
N PRO A 106 2.84 -15.26 33.68
CA PRO A 106 3.64 -14.58 34.68
C PRO A 106 5.09 -15.09 34.61
N VAL A 107 6.03 -14.15 34.61
CA VAL A 107 7.47 -14.41 34.61
C VAL A 107 8.14 -13.66 35.76
N GLU A 108 9.18 -14.28 36.31
CA GLU A 108 10.01 -13.71 37.37
C GLU A 108 11.19 -12.96 36.74
N ILE A 109 11.29 -11.64 36.97
CA ILE A 109 12.26 -10.75 36.31
C ILE A 109 12.84 -9.72 37.27
N PRO A 110 14.09 -9.25 37.06
CA PRO A 110 14.70 -8.28 37.96
C PRO A 110 14.05 -6.90 37.88
N ILE A 111 13.96 -6.21 39.02
CA ILE A 111 13.68 -4.78 39.08
C ILE A 111 14.98 -4.03 38.74
N LEU A 112 14.91 -3.02 37.86
CA LEU A 112 16.08 -2.25 37.45
C LEU A 112 16.63 -1.44 38.62
N ASN A 113 17.83 -1.75 39.11
CA ASN A 113 18.48 -0.94 40.15
C ASN A 113 19.10 0.31 39.51
N MET A 114 18.54 1.49 39.79
CA MET A 114 18.97 2.77 39.20
C MET A 114 20.29 3.30 39.77
N ASP A 115 20.76 2.75 40.89
CA ASP A 115 21.99 3.15 41.57
C ASP A 115 23.22 2.40 41.10
N THR A 116 23.09 1.08 40.91
CA THR A 116 24.23 0.20 40.63
C THR A 116 24.33 -0.20 39.16
N THR A 117 23.19 -0.31 38.45
CA THR A 117 23.18 -0.76 37.05
C THR A 117 23.94 0.22 36.16
N LYS A 118 24.94 -0.28 35.41
CA LYS A 118 25.82 0.52 34.53
C LYS A 118 26.47 1.74 35.23
N GLY A 119 26.81 1.58 36.52
CA GLY A 119 27.44 2.62 37.35
C GLY A 119 26.46 3.64 37.96
N GLY A 120 25.17 3.50 37.67
CA GLY A 120 24.11 4.41 38.08
C GLY A 120 23.46 5.08 36.87
N LEU A 121 22.15 4.97 36.75
CA LEU A 121 21.36 5.46 35.61
C LEU A 121 20.60 6.73 35.98
N VAL A 122 20.65 7.74 35.13
CA VAL A 122 19.86 8.97 35.29
C VAL A 122 19.07 9.24 34.02
N ALA A 123 17.74 9.33 34.14
CA ALA A 123 16.88 9.60 33.02
C ALA A 123 16.99 11.06 32.56
N TYR A 124 17.03 11.28 31.25
CA TYR A 124 17.22 12.63 30.69
C TYR A 124 16.24 13.00 29.58
N ASP A 125 15.58 12.03 28.95
CA ASP A 125 14.67 12.28 27.83
C ASP A 125 13.70 11.12 27.64
N ARG A 126 12.57 11.41 26.99
CA ARG A 126 11.64 10.40 26.52
C ARG A 126 12.01 9.97 25.09
N GLY A 127 11.74 8.72 24.79
CA GLY A 127 11.80 8.18 23.44
C GLY A 127 10.56 7.37 23.10
N GLY A 128 10.68 6.61 22.01
CA GLY A 128 9.60 5.78 21.51
C GLY A 128 8.65 6.60 20.64
N GLY A 129 8.51 6.18 19.39
CA GLY A 129 7.69 6.85 18.39
C GLY A 129 6.19 6.69 18.67
N HIS A 130 5.45 6.31 17.64
CA HIS A 130 4.00 6.20 17.67
C HIS A 130 3.46 5.19 18.69
N GLN A 131 4.15 4.08 18.97
CA GLN A 131 3.58 2.97 19.77
C GLN A 131 4.41 2.57 21.00
N THR A 132 5.74 2.58 20.92
CA THR A 132 6.61 2.19 22.04
C THR A 132 6.76 3.34 23.03
N THR A 133 6.71 3.06 24.34
CA THR A 133 7.14 4.02 25.36
C THR A 133 8.61 3.76 25.67
N SER A 134 9.46 4.79 25.62
CA SER A 134 10.87 4.65 25.99
C SER A 134 11.35 5.77 26.89
N VAL A 135 12.28 5.45 27.79
CA VAL A 135 12.97 6.39 28.67
C VAL A 135 14.46 6.30 28.36
N LYS A 136 15.07 7.43 27.99
CA LYS A 136 16.51 7.49 27.69
C LYS A 136 17.26 7.91 28.95
N MET A 137 18.36 7.22 29.22
CA MET A 137 19.14 7.38 30.44
C MET A 137 20.63 7.51 30.11
N TYR A 138 21.37 8.21 30.95
CA TYR A 138 22.83 8.19 30.97
C TYR A 138 23.30 7.27 32.09
N GLY A 139 24.28 6.43 31.81
CA GLY A 139 25.01 5.68 32.83
C GLY A 139 26.24 6.44 33.27
N ASN A 140 26.64 6.29 34.53
CA ASN A 140 27.91 6.83 35.02
C ASN A 140 29.14 6.08 34.46
N ASP A 141 28.95 5.02 33.69
CA ASP A 141 30.01 4.36 32.91
C ASP A 141 30.42 5.11 31.63
N GLY A 142 29.75 6.26 31.38
CA GLY A 142 30.00 7.16 30.27
C GLY A 142 29.15 6.88 29.02
N LYS A 143 28.21 5.93 29.07
CA LYS A 143 27.35 5.53 27.94
C LYS A 143 25.91 6.03 28.06
N ALA A 144 25.18 5.95 26.96
CA ALA A 144 23.74 6.24 26.92
C ALA A 144 22.95 4.94 26.76
N TYR A 145 21.81 4.88 27.43
CA TYR A 145 20.91 3.74 27.47
C TYR A 145 19.49 4.15 27.11
N THR A 146 18.67 3.18 26.72
CA THR A 146 17.23 3.36 26.56
C THR A 146 16.50 2.20 27.17
N PHE A 147 15.59 2.50 28.09
CA PHE A 147 14.57 1.56 28.55
C PHE A 147 13.39 1.62 27.58
N ARG A 148 12.95 0.48 27.04
CA ARG A 148 11.82 0.36 26.09
C ARG A 148 10.74 -0.56 26.66
N SER A 149 9.49 -0.13 26.66
CA SER A 149 8.38 -1.02 27.02
C SER A 149 8.27 -2.19 26.01
N VAL A 150 8.07 -3.40 26.54
CA VAL A 150 7.76 -4.58 25.71
C VAL A 150 6.33 -4.46 25.19
N ASN A 151 5.37 -4.18 26.09
CA ASN A 151 4.01 -3.89 25.67
C ASN A 151 3.95 -2.55 24.94
N LYS A 152 3.40 -2.56 23.73
CA LYS A 152 3.27 -1.39 22.87
C LYS A 152 1.89 -0.78 23.07
N ASP A 153 1.79 0.55 23.06
CA ASP A 153 0.50 1.24 23.04
C ASP A 153 0.14 1.54 21.58
N ALA A 154 -0.54 0.60 20.93
CA ALA A 154 -1.01 0.76 19.55
C ALA A 154 -2.14 1.80 19.42
N THR A 155 -2.63 2.34 20.54
CA THR A 155 -3.77 3.28 20.60
C THR A 155 -3.34 4.73 20.77
N ARG A 156 -2.04 4.99 20.96
CA ARG A 156 -1.49 6.29 21.35
C ARG A 156 -1.88 7.42 20.39
N ASP A 157 -1.85 7.16 19.09
CA ASP A 157 -2.18 8.11 18.03
C ASP A 157 -3.69 8.20 17.71
N LEU A 158 -4.52 7.38 18.34
CA LEU A 158 -5.97 7.49 18.17
C LEU A 158 -6.50 8.77 18.82
N GLY A 159 -7.46 9.41 18.16
CA GLY A 159 -8.24 10.49 18.79
C GLY A 159 -8.92 10.01 20.08
N ALA A 160 -9.11 10.92 21.04
CA ALA A 160 -9.62 10.59 22.38
C ALA A 160 -10.91 9.75 22.36
N GLU A 161 -11.83 10.06 21.43
CA GLU A 161 -13.10 9.36 21.26
C GLU A 161 -12.94 7.89 20.83
N LEU A 162 -11.85 7.55 20.13
CA LEU A 162 -11.60 6.20 19.61
C LEU A 162 -10.88 5.30 20.61
N LYS A 163 -10.20 5.86 21.62
CA LYS A 163 -9.39 5.10 22.59
C LYS A 163 -10.21 4.14 23.46
N GLN A 164 -11.49 4.40 23.66
CA GLN A 164 -12.37 3.52 24.46
C GLN A 164 -13.23 2.55 23.61
N THR A 165 -13.00 2.51 22.29
CA THR A 165 -13.84 1.74 21.37
C THR A 165 -13.30 0.33 21.12
N ILE A 166 -14.09 -0.50 20.43
CA ILE A 166 -13.64 -1.79 19.90
C ILE A 166 -12.44 -1.67 18.95
N ILE A 167 -12.24 -0.49 18.35
CA ILE A 167 -11.15 -0.19 17.42
C ILE A 167 -9.82 -0.17 18.16
N ALA A 168 -9.75 0.54 19.28
CA ALA A 168 -8.58 0.56 20.14
C ALA A 168 -8.24 -0.85 20.66
N ARG A 169 -9.28 -1.63 21.04
CA ARG A 169 -9.09 -3.02 21.48
C ARG A 169 -8.52 -3.92 20.38
N GLN A 170 -8.99 -3.79 19.14
CA GLN A 170 -8.46 -4.58 18.03
C GLN A 170 -7.04 -4.15 17.62
N LEU A 171 -6.77 -2.84 17.57
CA LEU A 171 -5.43 -2.32 17.32
C LEU A 171 -4.41 -2.83 18.35
N GLN A 172 -4.78 -2.75 19.62
CA GLN A 172 -3.98 -3.27 20.70
C GLN A 172 -3.79 -4.78 20.54
N ASP A 173 -4.84 -5.54 20.26
CA ASP A 173 -4.78 -7.00 20.10
C ASP A 173 -3.79 -7.48 19.03
N ASN A 174 -3.56 -6.71 17.97
CA ASN A 174 -2.57 -7.06 16.94
C ASN A 174 -1.14 -7.16 17.49
N VAL A 175 -0.83 -6.50 18.61
CA VAL A 175 0.47 -6.64 19.30
C VAL A 175 0.68 -8.08 19.77
N SER A 176 -0.39 -8.83 20.05
CA SER A 176 -0.28 -10.23 20.48
C SER A 176 0.31 -11.17 19.42
N MET A 177 0.35 -10.75 18.14
CA MET A 177 1.06 -11.43 17.05
C MET A 177 2.59 -11.40 17.22
N GLN A 178 3.12 -10.40 17.92
CA GLN A 178 4.55 -10.23 18.17
C GLN A 178 4.97 -11.11 19.34
N GLN A 179 6.21 -11.61 19.29
CA GLN A 179 6.77 -12.37 20.40
C GLN A 179 7.36 -11.39 21.43
N PRO A 180 6.86 -11.34 22.70
CA PRO A 180 7.20 -10.30 23.67
C PRO A 180 8.69 -10.24 24.08
N TYR A 181 9.42 -11.34 23.90
CA TYR A 181 10.81 -11.55 24.27
C TYR A 181 11.73 -11.73 23.04
N GLY A 182 11.20 -11.54 21.82
CA GLY A 182 11.92 -11.83 20.58
C GLY A 182 13.21 -11.03 20.45
N SER A 183 13.23 -9.79 20.94
CA SER A 183 14.43 -8.94 20.94
C SER A 183 15.58 -9.49 21.78
N LEU A 184 15.30 -10.20 22.89
CA LEU A 184 16.33 -10.83 23.74
C LEU A 184 17.07 -11.93 22.98
N VAL A 185 16.30 -12.81 22.33
CA VAL A 185 16.83 -13.88 21.49
C VAL A 185 17.63 -13.31 20.33
N VAL A 186 17.12 -12.27 19.68
CA VAL A 186 17.81 -11.63 18.56
C VAL A 186 19.13 -11.00 18.99
N GLY A 187 19.18 -10.30 20.13
CA GLY A 187 20.43 -9.79 20.68
C GLY A 187 21.44 -10.91 20.89
N LYS A 188 21.02 -11.99 21.57
CA LYS A 188 21.91 -13.14 21.83
C LYS A 188 22.38 -13.88 20.57
N LEU A 189 21.57 -13.92 19.51
CA LEU A 189 22.01 -14.45 18.22
C LEU A 189 23.08 -13.54 17.60
N LEU A 190 22.87 -12.22 17.64
CA LEU A 190 23.77 -11.23 17.04
C LEU A 190 25.13 -11.16 17.75
N ASP A 191 25.23 -11.52 19.04
CA ASP A 191 26.50 -11.68 19.78
C ASP A 191 27.52 -12.57 19.03
N ASN A 192 27.03 -13.52 18.24
CA ASN A 192 27.87 -14.45 17.47
C ASN A 192 28.25 -13.90 16.09
N THR A 193 27.94 -12.63 15.79
CA THR A 193 28.13 -12.02 14.47
C THR A 193 28.89 -10.70 14.55
N ILE A 194 29.44 -10.25 13.42
CA ILE A 194 30.08 -8.93 13.30
C ILE A 194 29.07 -7.77 13.24
N ILE A 195 27.76 -8.06 13.17
CA ILE A 195 26.73 -7.05 12.99
C ILE A 195 26.61 -6.26 14.30
N LEU A 196 26.86 -4.95 14.23
CA LEU A 196 26.77 -4.08 15.40
C LEU A 196 25.33 -4.04 15.92
N HIS A 197 25.12 -4.25 17.21
CA HIS A 197 23.79 -4.28 17.79
C HIS A 197 23.84 -3.85 19.26
N ALA A 198 22.70 -3.38 19.77
CA ALA A 198 22.51 -3.21 21.19
C ALA A 198 22.00 -4.52 21.79
N GLN A 199 22.42 -4.81 23.02
CA GLN A 199 21.97 -5.99 23.76
C GLN A 199 20.83 -5.59 24.71
N PRO A 200 19.59 -6.05 24.48
CA PRO A 200 18.49 -5.78 25.39
C PRO A 200 18.54 -6.71 26.61
N GLU A 201 18.38 -6.13 27.80
CA GLU A 201 18.27 -6.85 29.08
C GLU A 201 16.90 -6.55 29.70
N LEU A 202 16.21 -7.56 30.22
CA LEU A 202 14.82 -7.44 30.68
C LEU A 202 14.72 -6.94 32.12
N PHE A 203 13.88 -5.93 32.38
CA PHE A 203 13.65 -5.37 33.72
C PHE A 203 12.22 -4.85 33.92
N VAL A 204 11.84 -4.68 35.20
CA VAL A 204 10.77 -3.74 35.60
C VAL A 204 11.39 -2.40 35.96
N LEU A 205 10.85 -1.31 35.41
CA LEU A 205 11.30 0.04 35.76
C LEU A 205 10.81 0.40 37.18
N PRO A 206 11.69 0.70 38.16
CA PRO A 206 11.24 1.05 39.51
C PRO A 206 10.66 2.46 39.56
N GLN A 207 10.12 2.84 40.71
CA GLN A 207 9.99 4.24 41.08
C GLN A 207 11.31 4.71 41.68
N SER A 208 11.86 5.83 41.21
CA SER A 208 13.16 6.35 41.66
C SER A 208 13.28 7.85 41.36
N ASP A 209 13.93 8.60 42.25
CA ASP A 209 14.14 10.04 42.05
C ASP A 209 14.97 10.33 40.79
N LYS A 210 15.84 9.38 40.39
CA LYS A 210 16.64 9.42 39.15
C LYS A 210 15.81 9.36 37.87
N LEU A 211 14.53 9.01 37.97
CA LEU A 211 13.56 9.11 36.87
C LEU A 211 12.91 10.49 36.76
N GLY A 212 12.87 11.28 37.83
CA GLY A 212 12.19 12.58 37.86
C GLY A 212 10.77 12.52 37.27
N ILE A 213 10.53 13.32 36.22
CA ILE A 213 9.25 13.36 35.49
C ILE A 213 8.83 12.02 34.84
N PHE A 214 9.77 11.09 34.68
CA PHE A 214 9.55 9.79 34.07
C PHE A 214 9.06 8.74 35.07
N ASN A 215 8.91 9.07 36.37
CA ASN A 215 8.29 8.19 37.37
C ASN A 215 6.86 7.76 37.01
N ARG A 216 6.18 8.48 36.12
CA ARG A 216 4.89 8.04 35.52
C ARG A 216 4.99 6.74 34.71
N TYR A 217 6.20 6.28 34.42
CA TYR A 217 6.50 5.05 33.70
C TYR A 217 7.02 3.94 34.62
N SER A 218 7.09 4.19 35.93
CA SER A 218 7.42 3.16 36.92
C SER A 218 6.41 2.02 36.89
N GLY A 219 6.89 0.80 37.14
CA GLY A 219 6.13 -0.44 36.97
C GLY A 219 6.05 -0.94 35.52
N LEU A 220 6.57 -0.21 34.53
CA LEU A 220 6.61 -0.72 33.16
C LEU A 220 7.57 -1.91 33.05
N PHE A 221 7.06 -2.95 32.39
CA PHE A 221 7.81 -4.11 31.95
C PHE A 221 8.49 -3.80 30.61
N GLY A 222 9.82 -3.95 30.53
CA GLY A 222 10.57 -3.52 29.37
C GLY A 222 12.02 -3.99 29.33
N THR A 223 12.75 -3.54 28.32
CA THR A 223 14.17 -3.86 28.14
C THR A 223 15.04 -2.61 28.26
N LEU A 224 16.21 -2.75 28.89
CA LEU A 224 17.27 -1.76 28.88
C LEU A 224 18.29 -2.15 27.81
N GLU A 225 18.62 -1.24 26.90
CA GLU A 225 19.59 -1.47 25.82
C GLU A 225 20.50 -0.26 25.60
N ASP A 226 21.69 -0.50 25.03
CA ASP A 226 22.61 0.55 24.61
C ASP A 226 21.94 1.50 23.60
N HIS A 227 22.04 2.80 23.87
CA HIS A 227 21.54 3.83 22.96
C HIS A 227 22.69 4.45 22.16
N ALA A 228 22.90 3.95 20.93
CA ALA A 228 23.96 4.44 20.05
C ALA A 228 23.88 5.97 19.83
N LYS A 229 24.77 6.74 20.46
CA LYS A 229 24.83 8.22 20.42
C LYS A 229 26.23 8.69 20.04
N ASN A 230 26.31 9.94 19.59
CA ASN A 230 27.59 10.58 19.25
C ASN A 230 28.45 10.84 20.51
N PRO A 231 29.79 10.74 20.41
CA PRO A 231 30.71 10.95 21.52
C PRO A 231 30.71 12.38 22.09
N LYS A 232 30.21 13.40 21.37
CA LYS A 232 29.98 14.73 21.97
C LYS A 232 28.87 14.75 23.04
N LYS A 233 28.14 13.64 23.19
CA LYS A 233 27.00 13.49 24.12
C LYS A 233 27.19 12.35 25.11
N THR A 234 28.28 11.59 25.03
CA THR A 234 28.64 10.43 25.87
C THR A 234 30.17 10.33 25.94
N GLU A 235 30.76 10.01 27.08
CA GLU A 235 32.23 9.89 27.19
C GLU A 235 32.79 8.78 26.31
N LYS A 236 32.01 7.70 26.11
CA LYS A 236 32.34 6.58 25.21
C LYS A 236 31.39 6.55 24.03
N SER A 237 31.93 6.39 22.82
CA SER A 237 31.11 6.21 21.62
C SER A 237 30.60 4.77 21.52
N PHE A 238 29.46 4.57 20.85
CA PHE A 238 28.99 3.23 20.54
C PHE A 238 29.88 2.59 19.46
N ALA A 239 30.40 1.39 19.74
CA ALA A 239 31.33 0.65 18.88
C ALA A 239 32.55 1.47 18.44
N ASP A 240 33.06 2.34 19.32
CA ASP A 240 34.22 3.22 19.09
C ASP A 240 34.13 4.07 17.81
N ALA A 241 32.91 4.37 17.36
CA ALA A 241 32.69 5.13 16.14
C ALA A 241 33.03 6.62 16.33
N ASP A 242 33.66 7.25 15.33
CA ASP A 242 33.88 8.71 15.34
C ASP A 242 32.56 9.48 15.30
N LYS A 243 31.52 8.89 14.68
CA LYS A 243 30.17 9.44 14.65
C LYS A 243 29.11 8.37 14.42
N ILE A 244 27.90 8.64 14.90
CA ILE A 244 26.69 7.87 14.63
C ILE A 244 25.73 8.76 13.84
N VAL A 245 25.29 8.29 12.67
CA VAL A 245 24.36 9.02 11.79
C VAL A 245 23.06 8.24 11.55
N GLN A 246 21.99 8.95 11.21
CA GLN A 246 20.72 8.36 10.78
C GLN A 246 20.72 8.12 9.27
N SER A 247 19.80 7.28 8.77
CA SER A 247 19.76 6.90 7.34
C SER A 247 19.62 8.07 6.38
N HIS A 248 18.80 9.09 6.69
CA HIS A 248 18.70 10.28 5.85
C HIS A 248 20.03 11.04 5.74
N GLN A 249 20.79 11.09 6.84
CA GLN A 249 22.12 11.72 6.86
C GLN A 249 23.15 10.88 6.12
N LEU A 250 23.07 9.55 6.23
CA LEU A 250 23.92 8.65 5.44
C LEU A 250 23.66 8.86 3.95
N ASN A 251 22.41 8.79 3.51
CA ASN A 251 22.03 8.94 2.11
C ASN A 251 22.53 10.27 1.55
N GLN A 252 22.31 11.38 2.27
CA GLN A 252 22.84 12.69 1.88
C GLN A 252 24.36 12.68 1.70
N LYS A 253 25.09 11.99 2.59
CA LYS A 253 26.56 11.87 2.48
C LYS A 253 27.00 11.03 1.28
N LEU A 254 26.31 9.92 1.02
CA LEU A 254 26.59 9.06 -0.13
C LEU A 254 26.29 9.78 -1.45
N TYR A 255 25.20 10.53 -1.54
CA TYR A 255 24.86 11.31 -2.73
C TYR A 255 25.79 12.49 -2.95
N ASN A 256 26.40 13.06 -1.91
CA ASN A 256 27.18 14.28 -2.08
C ASN A 256 28.66 14.06 -2.37
N ASN A 257 29.25 12.93 -1.96
CA ASN A 257 30.71 12.76 -2.04
C ASN A 257 31.14 11.30 -2.05
N ALA A 258 31.96 10.92 -3.04
CA ALA A 258 32.41 9.54 -3.26
C ALA A 258 33.39 9.00 -2.20
N ASN A 259 33.88 9.83 -1.27
CA ASN A 259 34.74 9.43 -0.15
C ASN A 259 33.93 8.96 1.06
N HIS A 260 32.59 9.04 1.01
CA HIS A 260 31.70 8.39 1.95
C HIS A 260 31.27 7.03 1.39
N LYS A 261 31.58 5.95 2.10
CA LYS A 261 31.28 4.58 1.64
C LYS A 261 30.56 3.75 2.70
N LEU A 262 29.54 3.02 2.30
CA LEU A 262 28.93 1.99 3.14
C LEU A 262 29.71 0.68 3.00
N ILE A 263 29.92 -0.06 4.10
CA ILE A 263 30.33 -1.46 4.01
C ILE A 263 29.09 -2.31 3.65
N ALA A 264 28.80 -2.39 2.35
CA ALA A 264 27.57 -3.01 1.84
C ALA A 264 27.47 -4.51 2.21
N GLU A 265 28.60 -5.23 2.29
CA GLU A 265 28.61 -6.64 2.69
C GLU A 265 28.14 -6.86 4.14
N GLU A 266 28.46 -5.97 5.07
CA GLU A 266 27.94 -6.03 6.44
C GLU A 266 26.44 -5.75 6.47
N TYR A 267 25.96 -4.83 5.63
CA TYR A 267 24.54 -4.57 5.49
C TYR A 267 23.81 -5.79 4.91
N ALA A 268 24.34 -6.44 3.88
CA ALA A 268 23.79 -7.68 3.34
C ALA A 268 23.73 -8.80 4.38
N LYS A 269 24.77 -8.98 5.22
CA LYS A 269 24.74 -9.93 6.35
C LYS A 269 23.59 -9.61 7.32
N ALA A 270 23.38 -8.34 7.64
CA ALA A 270 22.27 -7.93 8.49
C ALA A 270 20.90 -8.20 7.83
N ARG A 271 20.74 -7.95 6.53
CA ARG A 271 19.50 -8.27 5.81
C ARG A 271 19.22 -9.77 5.70
N VAL A 272 20.26 -10.58 5.48
CA VAL A 272 20.17 -12.05 5.51
C VAL A 272 19.77 -12.54 6.91
N PHE A 273 20.32 -11.95 7.96
CA PHE A 273 19.91 -12.24 9.33
C PHE A 273 18.43 -11.88 9.57
N ASP A 274 17.96 -10.75 9.03
CA ASP A 274 16.55 -10.34 9.12
C ASP A 274 15.61 -11.34 8.41
N ILE A 275 16.04 -11.92 7.28
CA ILE A 275 15.35 -13.02 6.59
C ILE A 275 15.24 -14.25 7.51
N LEU A 276 16.34 -14.63 8.19
CA LEU A 276 16.35 -15.79 9.08
C LEU A 276 15.31 -15.67 10.20
N ILE A 277 15.25 -14.52 10.87
CA ILE A 277 14.37 -14.30 12.03
C ILE A 277 12.94 -13.85 11.65
N GLY A 278 12.69 -13.57 10.37
CA GLY A 278 11.39 -13.13 9.88
C GLY A 278 11.03 -11.69 10.29
N ASP A 279 12.01 -10.77 10.26
CA ASP A 279 11.80 -9.37 10.61
C ASP A 279 11.25 -8.57 9.42
N TYR A 280 9.92 -8.46 9.31
CA TYR A 280 9.26 -7.78 8.18
C TYR A 280 9.16 -6.26 8.31
N GLY A 281 9.63 -5.70 9.43
CA GLY A 281 9.36 -4.32 9.85
C GLY A 281 10.39 -3.28 9.43
N LYS A 282 11.47 -3.66 8.74
CA LYS A 282 12.68 -2.84 8.62
C LYS A 282 12.54 -1.66 7.67
N HIS A 283 12.21 -0.50 8.23
CA HIS A 283 12.26 0.79 7.52
C HIS A 283 13.54 1.57 7.85
N GLN A 284 13.77 2.66 7.12
CA GLN A 284 15.00 3.48 7.21
C GLN A 284 15.33 3.97 8.62
N ASP A 285 14.35 4.25 9.49
CA ASP A 285 14.62 4.72 10.85
C ASP A 285 15.01 3.60 11.81
N ASN A 286 14.83 2.34 11.41
CA ASN A 286 15.32 1.19 12.17
C ASN A 286 16.83 0.98 12.00
N TRP A 287 17.53 1.90 11.34
CA TRP A 287 18.99 1.85 11.20
C TRP A 287 19.64 3.09 11.79
N LYS A 288 20.78 2.87 12.42
CA LYS A 288 21.82 3.88 12.63
C LYS A 288 23.08 3.39 11.93
N TRP A 289 24.03 4.28 11.74
CA TRP A 289 25.26 3.98 11.00
C TRP A 289 26.47 4.49 11.78
N ALA A 290 27.37 3.58 12.15
CA ALA A 290 28.65 3.89 12.76
C ALA A 290 29.63 4.34 11.69
N GLY A 291 30.04 5.61 11.74
CA GLY A 291 31.00 6.20 10.82
C GLY A 291 32.40 6.25 11.41
N TYR A 292 33.36 5.75 10.65
CA TYR A 292 34.78 5.72 11.00
C TYR A 292 35.58 6.51 9.98
N LYS A 293 36.43 7.42 10.47
CA LYS A 293 37.20 8.35 9.65
C LYS A 293 38.31 7.60 8.93
N THR A 294 38.54 8.00 7.68
CA THR A 294 39.71 7.60 6.87
C THR A 294 40.49 8.83 6.47
N ASP A 295 41.63 8.66 5.80
CA ASP A 295 42.47 9.78 5.32
C ASP A 295 41.72 10.75 4.41
N THR A 296 40.74 10.25 3.65
CA THR A 296 40.02 11.04 2.63
C THR A 296 38.52 11.18 2.88
N GLY A 297 37.95 10.47 3.85
CA GLY A 297 36.51 10.46 4.08
C GLY A 297 36.07 9.58 5.26
N TYR A 298 35.02 8.78 5.06
CA TYR A 298 34.47 7.88 6.09
C TYR A 298 33.94 6.58 5.48
N TYR A 299 34.13 5.47 6.18
CA TYR A 299 33.30 4.28 5.96
C TYR A 299 32.20 4.16 7.03
N TYR A 300 31.09 3.53 6.68
CA TYR A 300 29.93 3.35 7.56
C TYR A 300 29.59 1.88 7.74
N ARG A 301 29.31 1.49 8.99
CA ARG A 301 28.84 0.15 9.38
C ARG A 301 27.39 0.20 9.88
N PRO A 302 26.55 -0.79 9.54
CA PRO A 302 25.14 -0.78 9.93
C PRO A 302 24.95 -1.10 11.41
N ILE A 303 24.00 -0.39 12.05
CA ILE A 303 23.48 -0.69 13.39
C ILE A 303 21.97 -0.88 13.26
N PRO A 304 21.47 -2.11 13.04
CA PRO A 304 20.04 -2.38 13.11
C PRO A 304 19.49 -2.08 14.50
N ARG A 305 18.27 -1.57 14.55
CA ARG A 305 17.51 -1.24 15.75
C ARG A 305 16.09 -1.74 15.59
N ASP A 306 15.35 -1.77 16.69
CA ASP A 306 13.91 -2.05 16.68
C ASP A 306 13.60 -3.46 16.14
N ARG A 307 13.65 -4.45 17.03
CA ARG A 307 13.44 -5.87 16.74
C ARG A 307 12.04 -6.33 17.17
N ASP A 308 11.07 -5.42 17.14
CA ASP A 308 9.72 -5.65 17.68
C ASP A 308 8.85 -6.56 16.75
N LEU A 309 9.20 -6.69 15.46
CA LEU A 309 8.41 -7.44 14.46
C LEU A 309 9.01 -8.80 14.07
N VAL A 310 9.91 -9.35 14.90
CA VAL A 310 10.52 -10.67 14.70
C VAL A 310 9.59 -11.79 15.16
N PHE A 311 9.73 -12.97 14.58
CA PHE A 311 8.97 -14.18 14.93
C PHE A 311 7.44 -14.04 14.85
N ALA A 312 6.91 -13.07 14.11
CA ALA A 312 5.48 -12.76 14.10
C ALA A 312 4.60 -13.93 13.62
N LYS A 313 3.46 -14.15 14.31
CA LYS A 313 2.47 -15.17 13.96
C LYS A 313 1.30 -14.56 13.18
N TRP A 314 1.10 -15.03 11.95
CA TRP A 314 -0.02 -14.67 11.08
C TRP A 314 -0.99 -15.85 10.96
N ASP A 315 -1.45 -16.35 12.10
CA ASP A 315 -2.41 -17.44 12.23
C ASP A 315 -3.86 -16.93 12.37
N GLY A 316 -4.84 -17.82 12.19
CA GLY A 316 -6.25 -17.43 12.05
C GLY A 316 -6.62 -17.07 10.61
N ILE A 317 -7.92 -17.05 10.32
CA ILE A 317 -8.44 -16.91 8.95
C ILE A 317 -8.03 -15.57 8.32
N ILE A 318 -8.21 -14.46 9.04
CA ILE A 318 -7.97 -13.11 8.51
C ILE A 318 -6.46 -12.85 8.32
N PRO A 319 -5.58 -13.09 9.31
CA PRO A 319 -4.14 -12.97 9.11
C PRO A 319 -3.58 -13.88 8.03
N TYR A 320 -4.06 -15.12 7.93
CA TYR A 320 -3.61 -16.05 6.89
C TYR A 320 -3.90 -15.52 5.47
N ILE A 321 -5.08 -14.94 5.26
CA ILE A 321 -5.46 -14.32 3.99
C ILE A 321 -4.62 -13.05 3.73
N ALA A 322 -4.39 -12.24 4.78
CA ALA A 322 -3.58 -11.04 4.69
C ALA A 322 -2.10 -11.34 4.33
N ASP A 323 -1.55 -12.46 4.78
CA ASP A 323 -0.20 -12.98 4.51
C ASP A 323 0.00 -13.50 3.07
N ARG A 324 -1.03 -13.45 2.21
CA ARG A 324 -0.88 -13.88 0.80
C ARG A 324 -0.19 -12.81 -0.03
N LYS A 325 0.62 -13.22 -1.01
CA LYS A 325 1.41 -12.33 -1.93
C LYS A 325 0.59 -11.26 -2.67
N TRP A 326 -0.72 -11.45 -2.75
CA TRP A 326 -1.67 -10.57 -3.43
C TRP A 326 -2.47 -9.66 -2.48
N ALA A 327 -2.46 -9.92 -1.17
CA ALA A 327 -3.28 -9.22 -0.19
C ALA A 327 -2.54 -8.02 0.41
N LEU A 328 -1.66 -8.22 1.39
CA LEU A 328 -0.77 -7.18 1.90
C LEU A 328 0.61 -7.29 1.26
N GLU A 329 1.23 -6.13 1.06
CA GLU A 329 2.56 -6.04 0.47
C GLU A 329 3.66 -6.39 1.46
N ALA A 330 3.45 -6.04 2.73
CA ALA A 330 4.38 -6.25 3.83
C ALA A 330 3.75 -7.17 4.88
N GLY A 331 4.50 -8.19 5.26
CA GLY A 331 4.05 -9.23 6.19
C GLY A 331 4.51 -10.60 5.74
N GLU A 332 4.91 -11.43 6.69
CA GLU A 332 5.21 -12.85 6.44
C GLU A 332 5.05 -13.61 7.75
N ASN A 333 4.30 -14.71 7.74
CA ASN A 333 4.22 -15.61 8.88
C ASN A 333 5.60 -16.23 9.23
N PHE A 334 5.99 -16.20 10.51
CA PHE A 334 7.18 -16.93 10.97
C PHE A 334 6.91 -18.44 11.07
N GLY A 335 6.98 -19.11 9.92
CA GLY A 335 6.89 -20.56 9.78
C GLY A 335 8.26 -21.25 9.63
N TYR A 336 8.23 -22.59 9.58
CA TYR A 336 9.40 -23.44 9.28
C TYR A 336 10.02 -23.16 7.90
N LYS A 337 9.20 -22.64 6.97
CA LYS A 337 9.60 -22.18 5.64
C LYS A 337 9.12 -20.75 5.45
N ILE A 338 9.89 -19.97 4.70
CA ILE A 338 9.49 -18.65 4.21
C ILE A 338 8.72 -18.85 2.90
N ASN A 339 7.47 -18.38 2.86
CA ASN A 339 6.59 -18.49 1.70
C ASN A 339 6.83 -17.35 0.71
N ASP A 340 7.02 -16.12 1.20
CA ASP A 340 7.31 -14.97 0.36
C ASP A 340 8.39 -14.04 0.91
N VAL A 341 9.63 -14.26 0.45
CA VAL A 341 10.77 -13.37 0.74
C VAL A 341 10.49 -11.93 0.27
N LYS A 342 9.70 -11.74 -0.79
CA LYS A 342 9.31 -10.41 -1.27
C LYS A 342 8.49 -9.67 -0.21
N SER A 343 7.42 -10.28 0.31
CA SER A 343 6.57 -9.64 1.33
C SER A 343 7.28 -9.44 2.66
N LEU A 344 8.14 -10.40 3.05
CA LEU A 344 9.00 -10.26 4.21
C LEU A 344 9.92 -9.02 4.11
N MET A 345 10.48 -8.76 2.93
CA MET A 345 11.47 -7.69 2.75
C MET A 345 10.91 -6.40 2.14
N PHE A 346 9.60 -6.34 1.93
CA PHE A 346 8.96 -5.27 1.15
C PHE A 346 9.26 -3.86 1.67
N VAL A 347 9.21 -3.66 3.00
CA VAL A 347 9.44 -2.35 3.63
C VAL A 347 10.86 -1.81 3.36
N ALA A 348 11.84 -2.71 3.20
CA ALA A 348 13.23 -2.35 2.97
C ALA A 348 13.61 -2.25 1.48
N THR A 349 12.65 -2.41 0.56
CA THR A 349 12.91 -2.47 -0.88
C THR A 349 13.77 -1.32 -1.38
N HIS A 350 13.39 -0.08 -1.06
CA HIS A 350 14.10 1.12 -1.53
C HIS A 350 15.52 1.26 -0.96
N PRO A 351 15.73 1.23 0.38
CA PRO A 351 17.09 1.31 0.92
C PRO A 351 17.96 0.15 0.47
N ASP A 352 17.43 -1.07 0.38
CA ASP A 352 18.23 -2.24 -0.03
C ASP A 352 18.66 -2.14 -1.49
N ARG A 353 17.77 -1.68 -2.39
CA ARG A 353 18.11 -1.43 -3.80
C ARG A 353 19.23 -0.41 -3.96
N PHE A 354 19.27 0.63 -3.13
CA PHE A 354 20.32 1.64 -3.19
C PHE A 354 21.63 1.18 -2.53
N LEU A 355 21.54 0.65 -1.31
CA LEU A 355 22.71 0.37 -0.46
C LEU A 355 23.44 -0.94 -0.80
N THR A 356 22.83 -1.82 -1.61
CA THR A 356 23.43 -3.11 -2.01
C THR A 356 23.61 -3.27 -3.51
N ASN A 357 23.46 -2.18 -4.29
CA ASN A 357 23.53 -2.21 -5.75
C ASN A 357 24.88 -2.66 -6.31
N GLU A 358 25.97 -2.56 -5.54
CA GLU A 358 27.31 -3.01 -5.92
C GLU A 358 27.50 -4.52 -5.71
N LEU A 359 26.70 -5.14 -4.84
CA LEU A 359 26.90 -6.53 -4.45
C LEU A 359 26.42 -7.52 -5.51
N ASP A 360 27.24 -8.53 -5.80
CA ASP A 360 26.92 -9.62 -6.71
C ASP A 360 26.29 -10.84 -6.00
N ARG A 361 25.97 -11.86 -6.80
CA ARG A 361 25.36 -13.11 -6.34
C ARG A 361 26.22 -13.83 -5.31
N GLU A 362 27.53 -13.84 -5.50
CA GLU A 362 28.47 -14.57 -4.64
C GLU A 362 28.60 -13.90 -3.29
N GLN A 363 28.65 -12.57 -3.25
CA GLN A 363 28.68 -11.81 -2.00
C GLN A 363 27.42 -12.02 -1.15
N TRP A 364 26.23 -12.08 -1.77
CA TRP A 364 24.99 -12.44 -1.07
C TRP A 364 24.98 -13.89 -0.57
N LEU A 365 25.51 -14.83 -1.36
CA LEU A 365 25.68 -16.22 -0.93
C LEU A 365 26.65 -16.33 0.25
N ASN A 366 27.74 -15.57 0.22
CA ASN A 366 28.73 -15.53 1.29
C ASN A 366 28.15 -14.91 2.56
N ALA A 367 27.28 -13.90 2.44
CA ALA A 367 26.52 -13.37 3.58
C ALA A 367 25.62 -14.45 4.22
N ALA A 368 24.93 -15.27 3.42
CA ALA A 368 24.14 -16.41 3.92
C ALA A 368 25.00 -17.46 4.61
N LYS A 369 26.08 -17.91 3.95
CA LYS A 369 27.02 -18.89 4.52
C LYS A 369 27.62 -18.40 5.82
N TYR A 370 27.99 -17.12 5.88
CA TYR A 370 28.50 -16.50 7.11
C TYR A 370 27.51 -16.67 8.27
N ILE A 371 26.23 -16.31 8.09
CA ILE A 371 25.21 -16.47 9.13
C ILE A 371 24.99 -17.96 9.48
N GLN A 372 24.97 -18.85 8.48
CA GLN A 372 24.85 -20.30 8.69
C GLN A 372 26.01 -20.86 9.53
N THR A 373 27.23 -20.38 9.33
CA THR A 373 28.41 -20.82 10.09
C THR A 373 28.44 -20.26 11.51
N GLN A 374 28.01 -19.00 11.70
CA GLN A 374 28.05 -18.37 13.03
C GLN A 374 26.96 -18.88 13.98
N LEU A 375 25.81 -19.30 13.45
CA LEU A 375 24.65 -19.69 14.26
C LEU A 375 24.43 -21.20 14.21
N THR A 376 25.23 -21.96 14.96
CA THR A 376 25.03 -23.41 15.09
C THR A 376 23.74 -23.72 15.86
N ASP A 377 23.30 -24.99 15.82
CA ASP A 377 22.11 -25.43 16.55
C ASP A 377 22.22 -25.13 18.06
N GLU A 378 23.43 -25.27 18.63
CA GLU A 378 23.73 -24.93 20.03
C GLU A 378 23.61 -23.43 20.29
N LYS A 379 24.11 -22.57 19.39
CA LYS A 379 24.00 -21.11 19.52
C LYS A 379 22.57 -20.62 19.39
N ILE A 380 21.78 -21.25 18.52
CA ILE A 380 20.34 -20.96 18.41
C ILE A 380 19.63 -21.35 19.71
N GLU A 381 19.92 -22.52 20.27
CA GLU A 381 19.34 -22.99 21.52
C GLU A 381 19.72 -22.07 22.70
N GLU A 382 21.01 -21.74 22.86
CA GLU A 382 21.51 -20.78 23.86
C GLU A 382 20.78 -19.44 23.73
N ALA A 383 20.58 -18.93 22.52
CA ALA A 383 19.89 -17.67 22.29
C ALA A 383 18.41 -17.73 22.64
N VAL A 384 17.69 -18.78 22.26
CA VAL A 384 16.25 -18.92 22.58
C VAL A 384 16.03 -19.11 24.07
N LYS A 385 16.96 -19.76 24.78
CA LYS A 385 16.93 -19.93 26.25
C LYS A 385 17.18 -18.63 27.03
N THR A 386 17.45 -17.50 26.37
CA THR A 386 17.44 -16.17 27.04
C THR A 386 16.04 -15.66 27.34
N MET A 387 15.00 -16.25 26.73
CA MET A 387 13.63 -16.03 27.17
C MET A 387 13.46 -16.54 28.62
N PRO A 388 12.55 -15.96 29.41
CA PRO A 388 12.20 -16.54 30.71
C PRO A 388 11.83 -18.03 30.58
N LYS A 389 12.24 -18.85 31.55
CA LYS A 389 12.06 -20.32 31.50
C LYS A 389 10.61 -20.73 31.26
N GLU A 390 9.65 -19.98 31.81
CA GLU A 390 8.21 -20.19 31.67
C GLU A 390 7.73 -19.99 30.22
N ILE A 391 8.43 -19.16 29.44
CA ILE A 391 8.10 -18.83 28.06
C ILE A 391 8.72 -19.82 27.08
N TYR A 392 9.86 -20.41 27.44
CA TYR A 392 10.57 -21.37 26.59
C TYR A 392 9.67 -22.57 26.23
N ASP A 393 8.93 -23.10 27.20
CA ASP A 393 8.00 -24.21 26.97
C ASP A 393 6.75 -23.82 26.16
N LEU A 394 6.26 -22.58 26.30
CA LEU A 394 5.07 -22.11 25.60
C LEU A 394 5.32 -21.78 24.12
N SER A 395 6.48 -21.22 23.80
CA SER A 395 6.77 -20.74 22.44
C SER A 395 8.24 -20.83 22.03
N GLY A 396 9.19 -20.89 22.98
CA GLY A 396 10.62 -20.97 22.68
C GLY A 396 11.00 -22.21 21.88
N LYS A 397 10.55 -23.39 22.30
CA LYS A 397 10.81 -24.66 21.59
C LYS A 397 10.38 -24.61 20.12
N GLU A 398 9.20 -24.06 19.83
CA GLU A 398 8.71 -23.91 18.46
C GLU A 398 9.60 -22.96 17.64
N ILE A 399 9.99 -21.82 18.22
CA ILE A 399 10.85 -20.81 17.59
C ILE A 399 12.24 -21.37 17.30
N GLU A 400 12.82 -22.09 18.26
CA GLU A 400 14.11 -22.76 18.12
C GLU A 400 14.11 -23.72 16.93
N GLN A 401 13.10 -24.60 16.86
CA GLN A 401 12.98 -25.56 15.77
C GLN A 401 12.77 -24.87 14.40
N LYS A 402 12.00 -23.77 14.37
CA LYS A 402 11.85 -22.95 13.16
C LYS A 402 13.17 -22.32 12.72
N LEU A 403 13.94 -21.74 13.65
CA LEU A 403 15.26 -21.17 13.36
C LEU A 403 16.24 -22.22 12.83
N LYS A 404 16.37 -23.35 13.53
CA LYS A 404 17.20 -24.51 13.13
C LYS A 404 16.80 -25.07 11.75
N THR A 405 15.53 -24.98 11.39
CA THR A 405 15.05 -25.39 10.07
C THR A 405 15.38 -24.35 9.00
N ARG A 406 15.07 -23.07 9.26
CA ARG A 406 15.22 -21.97 8.30
C ARG A 406 16.68 -21.75 7.93
N ILE A 407 17.59 -21.86 8.90
CA ILE A 407 19.01 -21.62 8.67
C ILE A 407 19.61 -22.57 7.63
N LYS A 408 19.13 -23.82 7.55
CA LYS A 408 19.57 -24.83 6.57
C LYS A 408 19.26 -24.43 5.12
N ALA A 409 18.29 -23.55 4.89
CA ALA A 409 17.89 -23.07 3.56
C ALA A 409 18.13 -21.57 3.36
N LEU A 410 18.90 -20.93 4.25
CA LEU A 410 19.09 -19.48 4.27
C LEU A 410 19.77 -18.94 3.00
N ASP A 411 20.68 -19.72 2.43
CA ASP A 411 21.31 -19.47 1.13
C ASP A 411 20.29 -19.30 0.00
N LYS A 412 19.28 -20.17 -0.06
CA LYS A 412 18.20 -20.11 -1.06
C LYS A 412 17.36 -18.85 -0.90
N TYR A 413 17.04 -18.48 0.34
CA TYR A 413 16.25 -17.28 0.63
C TYR A 413 17.03 -16.00 0.33
N ALA A 414 18.31 -15.94 0.70
CA ALA A 414 19.20 -14.83 0.37
C ALA A 414 19.34 -14.64 -1.15
N LEU A 415 19.51 -15.74 -1.90
CA LEU A 415 19.60 -15.68 -3.36
C LEU A 415 18.27 -15.29 -4.02
N THR A 416 17.14 -15.72 -3.45
CA THR A 416 15.82 -15.26 -3.91
C THR A 416 15.69 -13.76 -3.74
N TYR A 417 16.12 -13.22 -2.59
CA TYR A 417 16.09 -11.78 -2.34
C TYR A 417 17.05 -11.01 -3.27
N TYR A 418 18.28 -11.50 -3.42
CA TYR A 418 19.26 -10.95 -4.37
C TYR A 418 18.67 -10.82 -5.78
N LEU A 419 17.98 -11.85 -6.28
CA LEU A 419 17.38 -11.80 -7.62
C LEU A 419 16.27 -10.74 -7.74
N LEU A 420 15.52 -10.46 -6.66
CA LEU A 420 14.55 -9.36 -6.65
C LEU A 420 15.23 -7.99 -6.79
N LEU A 421 16.39 -7.81 -6.16
CA LEU A 421 17.18 -6.57 -6.23
C LEU A 421 17.95 -6.46 -7.56
N ALA A 422 18.55 -7.54 -8.03
CA ALA A 422 19.44 -7.59 -9.19
C ALA A 422 18.70 -7.54 -10.55
N LYS A 423 17.38 -7.78 -10.57
CA LYS A 423 16.57 -7.74 -11.81
C LYS A 423 16.61 -6.38 -12.49
N GLN A 424 16.56 -5.31 -11.69
CA GLN A 424 16.63 -3.92 -12.13
C GLN A 424 17.50 -3.16 -11.17
N VAL A 425 18.64 -2.64 -11.63
CA VAL A 425 19.63 -2.03 -10.74
C VAL A 425 19.77 -0.55 -11.03
N ASP A 426 19.59 0.25 -9.98
CA ASP A 426 19.86 1.68 -9.99
C ASP A 426 21.32 1.90 -9.55
N VAL A 427 22.14 2.39 -10.47
CA VAL A 427 23.55 2.75 -10.25
C VAL A 427 23.60 4.27 -10.18
N VAL A 428 23.79 4.78 -8.96
CA VAL A 428 23.68 6.21 -8.66
C VAL A 428 25.08 6.77 -8.46
N GLY A 429 25.40 7.86 -9.15
CA GLY A 429 26.59 8.66 -8.91
C GLY A 429 26.46 9.53 -7.65
N THR A 430 27.05 10.71 -7.73
CA THR A 430 27.11 11.73 -6.68
C THR A 430 26.79 13.09 -7.27
N ASN A 431 26.53 14.10 -6.44
CA ASN A 431 26.43 15.49 -6.87
C ASN A 431 27.79 16.12 -7.26
N GLU A 432 28.89 15.36 -7.14
CA GLU A 432 30.18 15.68 -7.75
C GLU A 432 30.25 15.13 -9.18
N ARG A 433 31.17 15.67 -9.99
CA ARG A 433 31.41 15.17 -11.35
C ARG A 433 31.85 13.70 -11.35
N ASN A 434 31.21 12.88 -12.16
CA ASN A 434 31.43 11.45 -12.26
C ASN A 434 31.69 11.00 -13.69
N TYR A 435 32.58 10.02 -13.83
CA TYR A 435 32.84 9.34 -15.09
C TYR A 435 32.27 7.92 -15.03
N PHE A 436 31.18 7.68 -15.76
CA PHE A 436 30.55 6.38 -15.93
C PHE A 436 31.13 5.67 -17.15
N GLU A 437 31.78 4.53 -16.91
CA GLU A 437 32.26 3.63 -17.95
C GLU A 437 31.37 2.40 -18.01
N VAL A 438 30.81 2.12 -19.18
CA VAL A 438 29.92 0.97 -19.38
C VAL A 438 30.35 0.16 -20.58
N ILE A 439 30.72 -1.10 -20.35
CA ILE A 439 31.25 -2.00 -21.37
C ILE A 439 30.29 -3.16 -21.59
N ARG A 440 29.79 -3.31 -22.82
CA ARG A 440 29.01 -4.46 -23.25
C ARG A 440 29.95 -5.55 -23.76
N ASN A 441 30.05 -6.64 -23.01
CA ASN A 441 30.96 -7.73 -23.35
C ASN A 441 30.36 -8.70 -24.39
N GLU A 442 31.23 -9.43 -25.09
CA GLU A 442 30.82 -10.44 -26.09
C GLU A 442 29.98 -11.57 -25.47
N ASN A 443 30.29 -11.94 -24.22
CA ASN A 443 29.52 -12.91 -23.43
C ASN A 443 28.16 -12.36 -22.91
N LYS A 444 27.75 -11.17 -23.37
CA LYS A 444 26.49 -10.47 -23.08
C LYS A 444 26.40 -9.87 -21.68
N THR A 445 27.45 -9.96 -20.85
CA THR A 445 27.49 -9.22 -19.59
C THR A 445 27.70 -7.73 -19.84
N VAL A 446 27.31 -6.90 -18.87
CA VAL A 446 27.55 -5.46 -18.90
C VAL A 446 28.37 -5.10 -17.68
N GLU A 447 29.55 -4.55 -17.88
CA GLU A 447 30.40 -4.03 -16.82
C GLU A 447 30.12 -2.54 -16.65
N VAL A 448 29.92 -2.10 -15.41
CA VAL A 448 29.72 -0.69 -15.05
C VAL A 448 30.74 -0.31 -14.01
N SER A 449 31.45 0.78 -14.25
CA SER A 449 32.42 1.36 -13.31
C SER A 449 32.22 2.87 -13.21
N ILE A 450 32.37 3.44 -12.01
CA ILE A 450 32.31 4.90 -11.80
C ILE A 450 33.64 5.39 -11.22
N PHE A 451 34.17 6.44 -11.83
CA PHE A 451 35.43 7.08 -11.46
C PHE A 451 35.24 8.56 -11.17
N ASN A 452 36.20 9.15 -10.44
CA ASN A 452 36.33 10.60 -10.38
C ASN A 452 36.75 11.18 -11.74
N ILE A 453 36.52 12.48 -11.94
CA ILE A 453 37.03 13.24 -13.08
C ILE A 453 38.24 14.08 -12.62
N VAL A 454 39.30 14.12 -13.44
CA VAL A 454 40.52 14.92 -13.16
C VAL A 454 40.36 16.32 -13.75
N ASN A 455 40.12 16.44 -15.06
CA ASN A 455 39.93 17.72 -15.78
C ASN A 455 38.86 17.56 -16.86
N ASP A 456 37.92 18.51 -16.95
CA ASP A 456 36.78 18.59 -17.88
C ASP A 456 35.96 17.29 -18.07
N SER A 457 36.52 16.32 -18.80
CA SER A 457 35.91 15.02 -19.11
C SER A 457 36.89 13.85 -19.04
N LEU A 458 38.13 14.06 -18.56
CA LEU A 458 39.15 13.02 -18.43
C LEU A 458 38.85 12.11 -17.23
N LYS A 459 38.71 10.81 -17.52
CA LYS A 459 38.61 9.73 -16.53
C LYS A 459 39.79 9.76 -15.57
N GLY A 460 39.50 9.80 -14.27
CA GLY A 460 40.50 9.67 -13.21
C GLY A 460 40.81 8.24 -12.82
N THR A 461 41.74 8.08 -11.89
CA THR A 461 42.19 6.77 -11.39
C THR A 461 41.40 6.26 -10.19
N LYS A 462 40.66 7.13 -9.49
CA LYS A 462 39.90 6.74 -8.30
C LYS A 462 38.54 6.17 -8.70
N ARG A 463 38.46 4.84 -8.71
CA ARG A 463 37.20 4.09 -8.89
C ARG A 463 36.48 3.95 -7.55
N PHE A 464 35.19 4.24 -7.52
CA PHE A 464 34.39 4.12 -6.29
C PHE A 464 33.14 3.25 -6.43
N TYR A 465 32.82 2.78 -7.63
CA TYR A 465 31.81 1.76 -7.89
C TYR A 465 32.30 0.82 -8.99
N HIS A 466 32.03 -0.47 -8.86
CA HIS A 466 32.18 -1.43 -9.95
C HIS A 466 31.29 -2.66 -9.81
N ARG A 467 30.66 -3.06 -10.92
CA ARG A 467 29.94 -4.34 -10.99
C ARG A 467 29.85 -4.88 -12.41
N VAL A 468 29.92 -6.21 -12.54
CA VAL A 468 29.63 -6.93 -13.78
C VAL A 468 28.24 -7.58 -13.69
N PHE A 469 27.34 -7.18 -14.58
CA PHE A 469 25.95 -7.63 -14.60
C PHE A 469 25.73 -8.76 -15.60
N SER A 470 25.05 -9.83 -15.15
CA SER A 470 24.69 -10.97 -15.98
C SER A 470 23.28 -10.82 -16.56
N PRO A 471 23.04 -11.05 -17.86
CA PRO A 471 21.70 -10.96 -18.46
C PRO A 471 20.74 -12.07 -17.99
N LYS A 472 21.27 -13.10 -17.33
CA LYS A 472 20.48 -14.14 -16.66
C LYS A 472 19.76 -13.60 -15.42
N GLU A 473 20.35 -12.59 -14.77
CA GLU A 473 19.89 -12.04 -13.49
C GLU A 473 19.31 -10.64 -13.67
N THR A 474 19.98 -9.79 -14.44
CA THR A 474 19.65 -8.37 -14.65
C THR A 474 19.00 -8.13 -16.01
N LYS A 475 17.89 -7.39 -16.02
CA LYS A 475 17.16 -7.00 -17.24
C LYS A 475 17.30 -5.53 -17.60
N GLU A 476 17.61 -4.69 -16.62
CA GLU A 476 17.74 -3.24 -16.81
C GLU A 476 18.76 -2.66 -15.81
N ILE A 477 19.65 -1.80 -16.31
CA ILE A 477 20.59 -1.01 -15.51
C ILE A 477 20.22 0.46 -15.75
N ARG A 478 20.04 1.22 -14.67
CA ARG A 478 19.71 2.65 -14.70
C ARG A 478 20.86 3.42 -14.09
N LEU A 479 21.48 4.30 -14.86
CA LEU A 479 22.60 5.14 -14.46
C LEU A 479 22.07 6.54 -14.15
N TYR A 480 22.39 7.09 -12.99
CA TYR A 480 21.97 8.43 -12.57
C TYR A 480 23.20 9.31 -12.28
N GLY A 481 23.34 10.42 -13.01
CA GLY A 481 24.40 11.42 -12.81
C GLY A 481 24.16 12.36 -11.64
N LEU A 482 22.89 12.73 -11.40
CA LEU A 482 22.46 13.71 -10.39
C LEU A 482 22.79 15.16 -10.79
N GLY A 483 23.46 15.93 -9.94
CA GLY A 483 23.73 17.36 -10.17
C GLY A 483 25.11 17.68 -10.76
N GLY A 484 25.98 16.68 -10.92
CA GLY A 484 27.34 16.84 -11.42
C GLY A 484 27.40 17.20 -12.91
N LYS A 485 28.56 17.66 -13.39
CA LYS A 485 28.85 17.66 -14.84
C LYS A 485 29.49 16.30 -15.17
N ASP A 486 28.68 15.36 -15.60
CA ASP A 486 29.05 13.96 -15.69
C ASP A 486 29.43 13.54 -17.11
N VAL A 487 30.15 12.43 -17.20
CA VAL A 487 30.55 11.81 -18.45
C VAL A 487 30.09 10.37 -18.48
N PHE A 488 29.32 9.99 -19.48
CA PHE A 488 28.87 8.62 -19.72
C PHE A 488 29.50 8.10 -21.00
N THR A 489 30.27 7.02 -20.91
CA THR A 489 30.84 6.33 -22.07
C THR A 489 30.35 4.89 -22.11
N ILE A 490 29.58 4.57 -23.15
CA ILE A 490 29.04 3.23 -23.39
C ILE A 490 29.70 2.65 -24.64
N SER A 491 30.26 1.45 -24.54
CA SER A 491 31.02 0.82 -25.63
C SER A 491 30.81 -0.70 -25.68
N GLY A 492 31.32 -1.33 -26.74
CA GLY A 492 31.30 -2.79 -26.93
C GLY A 492 30.36 -3.24 -28.05
N ASN A 493 30.63 -4.43 -28.60
CA ASN A 493 29.87 -5.02 -29.68
C ASN A 493 29.37 -6.41 -29.26
N THR A 494 28.07 -6.64 -29.29
CA THR A 494 27.49 -7.90 -28.82
C THR A 494 26.19 -8.26 -29.52
N LYS A 495 25.82 -9.55 -29.52
CA LYS A 495 24.59 -10.03 -30.17
C LYS A 495 23.31 -9.63 -29.41
N SER A 496 23.42 -9.45 -28.10
CA SER A 496 22.31 -9.08 -27.21
C SER A 496 22.88 -8.53 -25.92
N SER A 497 22.20 -7.57 -25.28
CA SER A 497 22.72 -6.96 -24.06
C SER A 497 21.60 -6.56 -23.09
N ILE A 498 21.98 -6.25 -21.85
CA ILE A 498 21.09 -5.71 -20.83
C ILE A 498 20.68 -4.30 -21.25
N LYS A 499 19.42 -3.90 -21.01
CA LYS A 499 18.97 -2.54 -21.32
C LYS A 499 19.65 -1.54 -20.37
N ILE A 500 20.21 -0.47 -20.94
CA ILE A 500 20.79 0.66 -20.22
C ILE A 500 19.85 1.85 -20.33
N ILE A 501 19.57 2.47 -19.20
CA ILE A 501 18.90 3.76 -19.09
C ILE A 501 19.91 4.74 -18.50
N VAL A 502 20.17 5.83 -19.20
CA VAL A 502 21.01 6.93 -18.72
C VAL A 502 20.08 8.08 -18.34
N VAL A 503 20.25 8.60 -17.13
CA VAL A 503 19.53 9.76 -16.59
C VAL A 503 20.61 10.75 -16.16
N GLY A 504 20.79 11.83 -16.92
CA GLY A 504 21.86 12.80 -16.67
C GLY A 504 21.60 13.55 -15.36
N GLY A 505 20.50 14.29 -15.34
CA GLY A 505 20.07 15.15 -14.24
C GLY A 505 20.25 16.62 -14.62
N ASP A 506 20.55 17.49 -13.65
CA ASP A 506 20.64 18.93 -13.89
C ASP A 506 21.98 19.37 -14.52
N GLY A 507 22.90 18.43 -14.68
CA GLY A 507 24.26 18.61 -15.18
C GLY A 507 24.38 19.11 -16.62
N ALA A 508 25.60 19.53 -16.98
CA ALA A 508 25.98 19.78 -18.38
C ALA A 508 26.72 18.57 -18.95
N ASP A 509 26.02 17.44 -18.99
CA ASP A 509 26.62 16.11 -19.14
C ASP A 509 27.13 15.81 -20.55
N ASN A 510 28.12 14.93 -20.65
CA ASN A 510 28.61 14.41 -21.92
C ASN A 510 28.28 12.92 -22.03
N ILE A 511 27.38 12.55 -22.94
CA ILE A 511 26.88 11.19 -23.10
C ILE A 511 27.30 10.66 -24.47
N THR A 512 28.15 9.64 -24.47
CA THR A 512 28.68 9.00 -25.69
C THR A 512 28.33 7.50 -25.69
N ASP A 513 27.66 7.04 -26.74
CA ASP A 513 27.40 5.62 -26.98
C ASP A 513 28.00 5.18 -28.32
N ASN A 514 29.10 4.44 -28.24
CA ASN A 514 29.80 3.82 -29.37
C ASN A 514 29.57 2.30 -29.42
N SER A 515 28.52 1.80 -28.77
CA SER A 515 28.19 0.38 -28.72
C SER A 515 27.32 -0.06 -29.91
N SER A 516 27.30 -1.37 -30.16
CA SER A 516 26.47 -2.01 -31.18
C SER A 516 25.85 -3.28 -30.63
N VAL A 517 24.51 -3.39 -30.69
CA VAL A 517 23.79 -4.59 -30.26
C VAL A 517 22.91 -5.13 -31.40
N ALA A 518 23.11 -6.39 -31.79
CA ALA A 518 22.39 -7.02 -32.90
C ALA A 518 20.95 -7.45 -32.53
N THR A 519 20.13 -6.56 -31.96
CA THR A 519 18.74 -6.84 -31.55
C THR A 519 17.74 -5.88 -32.16
N ILE A 520 16.47 -6.29 -32.20
CA ILE A 520 15.36 -5.40 -32.57
C ILE A 520 15.13 -4.40 -31.44
N GLY A 521 15.37 -3.12 -31.72
CA GLY A 521 15.18 -2.01 -30.78
C GLY A 521 16.46 -1.54 -30.10
N LYS A 522 16.43 -0.31 -29.60
CA LYS A 522 17.56 0.36 -28.92
C LYS A 522 17.68 -0.12 -27.47
N GLN A 523 18.85 -0.62 -27.09
CA GLN A 523 19.20 -1.07 -25.74
C GLN A 523 19.82 0.03 -24.88
N THR A 524 20.11 1.20 -25.44
CA THR A 524 20.45 2.41 -24.66
C THR A 524 19.35 3.46 -24.83
N LYS A 525 18.80 3.93 -23.72
CA LYS A 525 17.84 5.05 -23.67
C LYS A 525 18.39 6.16 -22.81
N VAL A 526 18.45 7.37 -23.36
CA VAL A 526 19.00 8.54 -22.69
C VAL A 526 17.87 9.50 -22.34
N TYR A 527 17.70 9.76 -21.05
CA TYR A 527 16.82 10.78 -20.49
C TYR A 527 17.70 11.96 -20.08
N GLU A 528 17.80 12.91 -20.99
CA GLU A 528 18.55 14.15 -20.85
C GLU A 528 17.72 15.28 -21.45
N ASP A 529 17.36 16.27 -20.64
CA ASP A 529 16.60 17.46 -21.06
C ASP A 529 17.36 18.79 -20.89
N SER A 530 18.57 18.75 -20.32
CA SER A 530 19.50 19.88 -20.27
C SER A 530 19.98 20.26 -21.67
N LYS A 531 19.73 21.51 -22.05
CA LYS A 531 20.23 22.08 -23.32
C LYS A 531 21.76 22.23 -23.36
N LYS A 532 22.42 22.09 -22.20
CA LYS A 532 23.89 22.21 -22.07
C LYS A 532 24.59 20.86 -22.23
N ALA A 533 23.84 19.76 -22.26
CA ALA A 533 24.41 18.43 -22.45
C ALA A 533 24.90 18.21 -23.88
N SER A 534 25.96 17.43 -24.02
CA SER A 534 26.55 16.99 -25.29
C SER A 534 26.21 15.52 -25.52
N LEU A 535 25.50 15.22 -26.61
CA LEU A 535 25.03 13.87 -26.93
C LEU A 535 25.70 13.34 -28.20
N ASN A 536 26.59 12.35 -28.07
CA ASN A 536 27.20 11.60 -29.17
C ASN A 536 26.62 10.19 -29.19
N LEU A 537 25.38 10.07 -29.69
CA LEU A 537 24.63 8.81 -29.68
C LEU A 537 24.83 8.05 -30.99
N GLY A 538 25.53 6.93 -30.92
CA GLY A 538 25.63 5.99 -32.04
C GLY A 538 24.29 5.32 -32.37
N LYS A 539 24.32 4.36 -33.29
CA LYS A 539 23.09 3.66 -33.74
C LYS A 539 22.39 2.90 -32.61
N GLU A 540 23.05 2.54 -31.51
CA GLU A 540 22.43 1.75 -30.44
C GLU A 540 21.60 2.58 -29.45
N ALA A 541 21.88 3.89 -29.35
CA ALA A 541 21.24 4.78 -28.41
C ALA A 541 20.10 5.61 -29.04
N LYS A 542 19.17 6.03 -28.19
CA LYS A 542 18.22 7.11 -28.52
C LYS A 542 17.95 8.00 -27.33
N GLN A 543 17.87 9.30 -27.58
CA GLN A 543 17.32 10.25 -26.62
C GLN A 543 15.80 10.03 -26.52
N ILE A 544 15.28 10.05 -25.29
CA ILE A 544 13.86 9.96 -25.01
C ILE A 544 13.35 11.36 -24.70
N ASN A 545 12.38 11.82 -25.50
CA ASN A 545 11.62 13.01 -25.19
C ASN A 545 10.27 12.59 -24.61
N THR A 546 10.03 12.92 -23.35
CA THR A 546 8.81 12.58 -22.63
C THR A 546 8.23 13.82 -21.94
N TRP A 547 6.90 13.89 -21.89
CA TRP A 547 6.20 14.94 -21.15
C TRP A 547 6.29 14.76 -19.64
N ASN A 548 6.61 13.54 -19.17
CA ASN A 548 6.76 13.22 -17.76
C ASN A 548 8.14 13.67 -17.28
N LYS A 549 8.20 14.82 -16.59
CA LYS A 549 9.45 15.44 -16.14
C LYS A 549 10.17 14.61 -15.08
N ASP A 550 9.43 13.94 -14.22
CA ASP A 550 9.96 13.01 -13.22
C ASP A 550 10.80 11.87 -13.80
N ALA A 551 10.68 11.57 -15.10
CA ALA A 551 11.51 10.56 -15.76
C ALA A 551 12.95 11.03 -16.06
N TYR A 552 13.25 12.33 -15.89
CA TYR A 552 14.59 12.91 -16.02
C TYR A 552 15.30 13.01 -14.66
N ASP A 553 14.62 12.70 -13.56
CA ASP A 553 15.15 12.85 -12.21
C ASP A 553 15.35 11.51 -11.51
N PHE A 554 16.34 11.47 -10.61
CA PHE A 554 16.49 10.34 -9.71
C PHE A 554 15.42 10.39 -8.61
N GLN A 555 14.54 9.38 -8.59
CA GLN A 555 13.52 9.21 -7.56
C GLN A 555 13.82 7.98 -6.70
N PRO A 556 14.40 8.13 -5.48
CA PRO A 556 14.82 7.01 -4.64
C PRO A 556 13.70 6.00 -4.31
N ASN A 557 12.45 6.46 -4.29
CA ASN A 557 11.29 5.67 -3.89
C ASN A 557 10.34 5.31 -5.05
N ALA A 558 10.75 5.44 -6.32
CA ALA A 558 9.87 5.22 -7.47
C ALA A 558 9.64 3.74 -7.85
N PHE A 559 10.47 2.82 -7.34
CA PHE A 559 10.35 1.41 -7.72
C PHE A 559 9.14 0.75 -7.06
N GLU A 560 8.29 0.10 -7.86
CA GLU A 560 7.20 -0.72 -7.38
C GLU A 560 7.20 -2.10 -8.06
N TYR A 561 6.98 -3.15 -7.26
CA TYR A 561 6.85 -4.51 -7.79
C TYR A 561 5.60 -4.70 -8.62
N ASN A 562 5.68 -5.60 -9.61
CA ASN A 562 4.49 -6.14 -10.24
C ASN A 562 3.60 -6.87 -9.23
N ARG A 563 2.29 -6.79 -9.45
CA ARG A 563 1.28 -7.38 -8.56
C ARG A 563 0.20 -8.08 -9.34
N TYR A 564 -0.42 -9.03 -8.66
CA TYR A 564 -1.67 -9.62 -9.10
C TYR A 564 -2.67 -9.59 -7.96
N MET A 565 -3.95 -9.56 -8.31
CA MET A 565 -5.06 -9.59 -7.38
C MET A 565 -6.07 -10.62 -7.88
N PRO A 566 -6.27 -11.74 -7.17
CA PRO A 566 -7.38 -12.63 -7.47
C PRO A 566 -8.69 -11.94 -7.10
N ALA A 567 -9.72 -12.18 -7.90
CA ALA A 567 -11.08 -11.78 -7.62
C ALA A 567 -11.93 -13.04 -7.51
N PHE A 568 -12.81 -13.05 -6.52
CA PHE A 568 -13.86 -14.05 -6.39
C PHE A 568 -15.17 -13.31 -6.20
N SER A 569 -16.20 -13.78 -6.88
CA SER A 569 -17.54 -13.24 -6.73
C SER A 569 -18.55 -14.36 -6.55
N LEU A 570 -19.41 -14.20 -5.55
CA LEU A 570 -20.62 -15.00 -5.40
C LEU A 570 -21.79 -14.03 -5.36
N GLY A 571 -22.81 -14.26 -6.17
CA GLY A 571 -23.96 -13.39 -6.26
C GLY A 571 -25.25 -14.18 -6.39
N TYR A 572 -26.36 -13.56 -5.99
CA TYR A 572 -27.69 -14.05 -6.31
C TYR A 572 -28.59 -12.86 -6.67
N ASN A 573 -29.36 -13.02 -7.74
CA ASN A 573 -30.48 -12.16 -8.07
C ASN A 573 -31.59 -12.99 -8.71
N ALA A 574 -32.81 -12.48 -8.67
CA ALA A 574 -34.00 -13.20 -9.13
C ALA A 574 -33.97 -13.59 -10.62
N ASP A 575 -33.17 -12.90 -11.45
CA ASP A 575 -33.17 -13.09 -12.90
C ASP A 575 -32.05 -14.00 -13.41
N ASN A 576 -30.89 -14.02 -12.74
CA ASN A 576 -29.74 -14.84 -13.12
C ASN A 576 -29.46 -15.98 -12.13
N GLY A 577 -30.32 -16.16 -11.11
CA GLY A 577 -30.13 -17.12 -10.05
C GLY A 577 -28.79 -16.94 -9.32
N PHE A 578 -28.19 -18.06 -8.90
CA PHE A 578 -26.88 -18.04 -8.26
C PHE A 578 -25.79 -17.87 -9.31
N GLN A 579 -24.85 -16.95 -9.05
CA GLN A 579 -23.72 -16.63 -9.91
C GLN A 579 -22.42 -16.87 -9.16
N ILE A 580 -21.50 -17.60 -9.76
CA ILE A 580 -20.14 -17.77 -9.28
C ILE A 580 -19.18 -17.22 -10.32
N GLY A 581 -18.19 -16.46 -9.86
CA GLY A 581 -17.18 -15.87 -10.72
C GLY A 581 -15.82 -15.86 -10.08
N GLY A 582 -14.80 -15.93 -10.92
CA GLY A 582 -13.41 -15.88 -10.55
C GLY A 582 -12.63 -15.05 -11.56
N GLY A 583 -11.54 -14.43 -11.11
CA GLY A 583 -10.69 -13.65 -11.99
C GLY A 583 -9.34 -13.36 -11.39
N VAL A 584 -8.47 -12.78 -12.21
CA VAL A 584 -7.18 -12.27 -11.79
C VAL A 584 -6.88 -10.98 -12.54
N SER A 585 -6.47 -9.96 -11.78
CA SER A 585 -5.97 -8.70 -12.32
C SER A 585 -4.47 -8.60 -12.08
N PHE A 586 -3.70 -8.31 -13.12
CA PHE A 586 -2.27 -8.02 -13.05
C PHE A 586 -2.05 -6.52 -13.21
N THR A 587 -1.25 -5.93 -12.32
CA THR A 587 -0.75 -4.55 -12.44
C THR A 587 0.77 -4.64 -12.57
N LEU A 588 1.28 -4.35 -13.77
CA LEU A 588 2.71 -4.33 -14.06
C LEU A 588 3.23 -2.92 -13.82
N LYS A 589 4.21 -2.75 -12.95
CA LYS A 589 4.73 -1.44 -12.52
C LYS A 589 6.23 -1.25 -12.78
N GLU A 590 6.97 -2.33 -13.01
CA GLU A 590 8.44 -2.33 -13.09
C GLU A 590 9.02 -1.68 -14.38
N LYS A 591 8.32 -0.79 -15.08
CA LYS A 591 8.83 -0.13 -16.31
C LYS A 591 9.25 1.30 -16.00
N TYR A 592 10.49 1.65 -16.35
CA TYR A 592 11.01 3.01 -16.15
C TYR A 592 10.13 4.10 -16.80
N GLY A 593 9.98 5.22 -16.09
CA GLY A 593 9.25 6.41 -16.55
C GLY A 593 7.72 6.24 -16.63
N LYS A 594 7.17 5.13 -16.11
CA LYS A 594 5.72 4.85 -16.05
C LYS A 594 5.26 4.91 -14.60
N GLN A 595 4.78 6.08 -14.17
CA GLN A 595 4.15 6.25 -12.87
C GLN A 595 2.87 5.42 -12.78
N ASP A 596 2.49 5.05 -11.55
CA ASP A 596 1.33 4.21 -11.18
C ASP A 596 1.34 2.77 -11.73
N PHE A 597 1.43 2.60 -13.05
CA PHE A 597 1.54 1.32 -13.75
C PHE A 597 2.08 1.47 -15.18
N ALA A 598 2.68 0.41 -15.69
CA ALA A 598 3.05 0.25 -17.09
C ALA A 598 1.90 -0.34 -17.92
N SER A 599 1.26 -1.39 -17.39
CA SER A 599 0.04 -1.95 -17.94
C SER A 599 -0.78 -2.68 -16.88
N LYS A 600 -2.09 -2.78 -17.12
CA LYS A 600 -3.05 -3.54 -16.33
C LYS A 600 -3.76 -4.56 -17.22
N HIS A 601 -3.93 -5.78 -16.72
CA HIS A 601 -4.62 -6.86 -17.41
C HIS A 601 -5.57 -7.56 -16.46
N SER A 602 -6.86 -7.59 -16.76
CA SER A 602 -7.88 -8.28 -15.97
C SER A 602 -8.51 -9.39 -16.78
N PHE A 603 -8.54 -10.60 -16.22
CA PHE A 603 -9.23 -11.77 -16.76
C PHE A 603 -10.31 -12.17 -15.76
N SER A 604 -11.54 -12.39 -16.21
CA SER A 604 -12.61 -12.89 -15.34
C SER A 604 -13.51 -13.86 -16.07
N ILE A 605 -13.89 -14.91 -15.38
CA ILE A 605 -14.91 -15.87 -15.77
C ILE A 605 -16.06 -15.83 -14.77
N ALA A 606 -17.28 -15.99 -15.24
CA ALA A 606 -18.45 -16.17 -14.39
C ALA A 606 -19.42 -17.17 -15.02
N ALA A 607 -20.13 -17.90 -14.19
CA ALA A 607 -21.18 -18.83 -14.57
C ALA A 607 -22.38 -18.62 -13.64
N SER A 608 -23.58 -18.98 -14.11
CA SER A 608 -24.80 -18.88 -13.31
C SER A 608 -25.69 -20.11 -13.45
N THR A 609 -26.62 -20.30 -12.51
CA THR A 609 -27.62 -21.38 -12.59
C THR A 609 -28.58 -21.24 -13.77
N GLU A 610 -28.66 -20.06 -14.37
CA GLU A 610 -29.45 -19.77 -15.58
C GLU A 610 -28.66 -19.93 -16.89
N ASP A 611 -27.57 -20.70 -16.88
CA ASP A 611 -26.69 -21.00 -18.03
C ASP A 611 -26.09 -19.77 -18.75
N ASN A 612 -25.88 -18.69 -18.01
CA ASN A 612 -25.11 -17.52 -18.46
C ASN A 612 -23.64 -17.69 -18.06
N ASN A 613 -22.77 -17.95 -19.04
CA ASN A 613 -21.33 -18.00 -18.83
C ASN A 613 -20.65 -16.84 -19.55
N ILE A 614 -19.73 -16.18 -18.85
CA ILE A 614 -19.10 -14.94 -19.29
C ILE A 614 -17.59 -15.07 -19.11
N PHE A 615 -16.85 -14.83 -20.18
CA PHE A 615 -15.42 -14.53 -20.15
C PHE A 615 -15.20 -13.06 -20.52
N LYS A 616 -14.37 -12.36 -19.73
CA LYS A 616 -13.96 -10.98 -20.00
C LYS A 616 -12.46 -10.83 -19.87
N TYR A 617 -11.85 -10.15 -20.84
CA TYR A 617 -10.51 -9.61 -20.77
C TYR A 617 -10.56 -8.08 -20.88
N LYS A 618 -9.80 -7.39 -20.04
CA LYS A 618 -9.55 -5.95 -20.12
C LYS A 618 -8.06 -5.67 -20.01
N GLY A 619 -7.50 -4.96 -20.99
CA GLY A 619 -6.12 -4.51 -21.04
C GLY A 619 -6.05 -2.98 -21.08
N ARG A 620 -5.12 -2.39 -20.33
CA ARG A 620 -4.81 -0.96 -20.38
C ARG A 620 -3.30 -0.77 -20.33
N TRP A 621 -2.75 -0.04 -21.29
CA TRP A 621 -1.32 0.25 -21.41
C TRP A 621 -1.07 1.74 -21.22
N HIS A 622 -0.26 2.07 -20.22
CA HIS A 622 -0.14 3.43 -19.74
C HIS A 622 0.78 4.29 -20.61
N HIS A 623 0.36 5.51 -20.92
CA HIS A 623 1.14 6.56 -21.60
C HIS A 623 1.83 6.09 -22.89
N ILE A 624 1.13 5.31 -23.71
CA ILE A 624 1.68 4.82 -24.99
C ILE A 624 1.85 5.99 -25.96
N ILE A 625 0.93 6.95 -25.96
CA ILE A 625 0.98 8.16 -26.79
C ILE A 625 0.94 9.38 -25.88
N GLN A 626 2.10 9.88 -25.47
CA GLN A 626 2.20 10.96 -24.48
C GLN A 626 1.34 10.66 -23.23
N LYS A 627 0.37 11.52 -22.91
CA LYS A 627 -0.56 11.40 -21.77
C LYS A 627 -1.72 10.43 -22.02
N TRP A 628 -1.78 9.79 -23.18
CA TRP A 628 -2.83 8.86 -23.55
C TRP A 628 -2.39 7.42 -23.34
N ASP A 629 -3.30 6.69 -22.70
CA ASP A 629 -3.28 5.25 -22.58
C ASP A 629 -3.97 4.62 -23.77
N VAL A 630 -3.58 3.39 -24.10
CA VAL A 630 -4.34 2.53 -25.00
C VAL A 630 -5.10 1.53 -24.13
N GLN A 631 -6.35 1.27 -24.44
CA GLN A 631 -7.14 0.21 -23.80
C GLN A 631 -7.70 -0.74 -24.84
N GLY A 632 -7.91 -1.99 -24.47
CA GLY A 632 -8.62 -2.96 -25.30
C GLY A 632 -9.29 -4.03 -24.44
N GLY A 633 -10.31 -4.66 -24.98
CA GLY A 633 -11.11 -5.62 -24.25
C GLY A 633 -11.74 -6.67 -25.15
N LEU A 634 -12.02 -7.82 -24.55
CA LEU A 634 -12.76 -8.91 -25.17
C LEU A 634 -13.85 -9.36 -24.20
N LEU A 635 -15.04 -9.62 -24.74
CA LEU A 635 -16.14 -10.25 -24.03
C LEU A 635 -16.64 -11.42 -24.89
N LEU A 636 -16.67 -12.61 -24.29
CA LEU A 636 -17.29 -13.79 -24.87
C LEU A 636 -18.31 -14.27 -23.86
N ALA A 637 -19.57 -14.37 -24.25
CA ALA A 637 -20.58 -14.83 -23.33
C ALA A 637 -21.70 -15.56 -24.06
N ASN A 638 -22.08 -16.73 -23.53
CA ASN A 638 -23.29 -17.43 -23.95
C ASN A 638 -24.44 -16.95 -23.07
N HIS A 639 -25.59 -16.70 -23.69
CA HIS A 639 -26.72 -16.09 -22.99
C HIS A 639 -26.34 -14.80 -22.21
N ASN A 640 -25.37 -14.04 -22.75
CA ASN A 640 -24.97 -12.75 -22.22
C ASN A 640 -26.16 -11.81 -22.22
N LYS A 641 -26.31 -11.02 -21.15
CA LYS A 641 -27.45 -10.12 -20.96
C LYS A 641 -28.74 -10.92 -21.12
N LEU A 642 -29.07 -11.78 -20.16
CA LEU A 642 -30.45 -12.25 -20.00
C LEU A 642 -31.34 -11.01 -19.95
N VAL A 643 -31.98 -10.71 -21.07
CA VAL A 643 -32.85 -9.54 -21.25
C VAL A 643 -34.24 -10.05 -21.02
N ASN A 644 -34.81 -9.75 -19.85
CA ASN A 644 -36.25 -9.85 -19.72
C ASN A 644 -36.84 -8.72 -20.56
N PHE A 645 -37.36 -9.06 -21.74
CA PHE A 645 -37.95 -8.12 -22.67
C PHE A 645 -39.47 -8.20 -22.55
N PHE A 646 -40.07 -7.20 -21.90
CA PHE A 646 -41.53 -7.09 -21.72
C PHE A 646 -42.21 -6.31 -22.85
N GLY A 647 -41.48 -6.03 -23.93
CA GLY A 647 -41.89 -5.08 -24.97
C GLY A 647 -41.37 -3.66 -24.73
N VAL A 648 -41.64 -2.79 -25.71
CA VAL A 648 -41.22 -1.37 -25.69
C VAL A 648 -42.36 -0.49 -25.18
N GLY A 649 -42.09 0.29 -24.14
CA GLY A 649 -43.02 1.29 -23.59
C GLY A 649 -43.09 1.27 -22.06
N ASN A 650 -43.61 2.37 -21.51
CA ASN A 650 -43.73 2.57 -20.07
C ASN A 650 -44.92 1.82 -19.42
N ASN A 651 -45.88 1.40 -20.24
CA ASN A 651 -47.12 0.70 -19.84
C ASN A 651 -47.10 -0.80 -20.12
N THR A 652 -45.96 -1.39 -20.44
CA THR A 652 -45.90 -2.84 -20.69
C THR A 652 -46.35 -3.60 -19.45
N GLU A 653 -47.25 -4.56 -19.62
CA GLU A 653 -47.79 -5.35 -18.52
C GLU A 653 -46.91 -6.58 -18.25
N LYS A 654 -46.65 -6.85 -16.96
CA LYS A 654 -46.06 -8.11 -16.51
C LYS A 654 -47.20 -9.06 -16.15
N ILE A 655 -47.55 -9.95 -17.08
CA ILE A 655 -48.54 -11.00 -16.82
C ILE A 655 -47.84 -12.18 -16.11
N ASP A 656 -48.25 -12.48 -14.87
CA ASP A 656 -47.58 -13.47 -14.01
C ASP A 656 -47.60 -14.89 -14.60
N SER A 657 -48.68 -15.30 -15.27
CA SER A 657 -48.77 -16.62 -15.91
C SER A 657 -47.80 -16.78 -17.08
N LEU A 658 -47.58 -15.72 -17.87
CA LEU A 658 -46.57 -15.69 -18.94
C LEU A 658 -45.15 -15.62 -18.36
N ASN A 659 -44.97 -14.84 -17.30
CA ASN A 659 -43.69 -14.76 -16.61
C ASN A 659 -43.28 -16.09 -15.95
N ALA A 660 -44.24 -16.90 -15.48
CA ALA A 660 -43.96 -18.21 -14.89
C ALA A 660 -43.44 -19.26 -15.88
N ILE A 661 -43.61 -19.03 -17.18
CA ILE A 661 -43.12 -19.91 -18.26
C ILE A 661 -41.95 -19.31 -19.04
N ASP A 662 -41.25 -18.34 -18.44
CA ASP A 662 -40.11 -17.62 -19.02
C ASP A 662 -40.41 -16.87 -20.33
N PHE A 663 -41.68 -16.48 -20.58
CA PHE A 663 -42.10 -15.87 -21.85
C PHE A 663 -41.31 -14.60 -22.21
N TYR A 664 -40.97 -13.78 -21.22
CA TYR A 664 -40.24 -12.53 -21.42
C TYR A 664 -38.72 -12.71 -21.47
N LYS A 665 -38.19 -13.91 -21.20
CA LYS A 665 -36.75 -14.16 -21.12
C LYS A 665 -36.18 -14.28 -22.53
N THR A 666 -35.21 -13.43 -22.85
CA THR A 666 -34.50 -13.46 -24.13
C THR A 666 -33.00 -13.55 -23.88
N THR A 667 -32.31 -14.37 -24.68
CA THR A 667 -30.89 -14.67 -24.48
C THR A 667 -30.10 -14.52 -25.76
N TYR A 668 -28.83 -14.12 -25.60
CA TYR A 668 -27.91 -13.81 -26.71
C TYR A 668 -26.55 -14.45 -26.50
N ASN A 669 -25.99 -15.04 -27.54
CA ASN A 669 -24.54 -15.22 -27.57
C ASN A 669 -23.91 -13.90 -28.03
N SER A 670 -22.92 -13.42 -27.28
CA SER A 670 -22.35 -12.10 -27.47
C SER A 670 -20.83 -12.18 -27.54
N TYR A 671 -20.29 -11.64 -28.62
CA TYR A 671 -18.86 -11.56 -28.90
C TYR A 671 -18.51 -10.10 -29.13
N GLU A 672 -17.82 -9.48 -28.17
CA GLU A 672 -17.46 -8.06 -28.23
C GLU A 672 -15.94 -7.92 -28.17
N ALA A 673 -15.39 -7.05 -29.02
CA ALA A 673 -13.98 -6.69 -29.03
C ALA A 673 -13.85 -5.18 -29.16
N ASN A 674 -13.13 -4.53 -28.24
CA ASN A 674 -12.93 -3.09 -28.27
C ASN A 674 -11.46 -2.68 -28.22
N LEU A 675 -11.19 -1.49 -28.77
CA LEU A 675 -9.91 -0.80 -28.75
C LEU A 675 -10.17 0.71 -28.62
N GLY A 676 -9.44 1.38 -27.74
CA GLY A 676 -9.61 2.81 -27.55
C GLY A 676 -8.43 3.51 -26.91
N LEU A 677 -8.52 4.84 -26.85
CA LEU A 677 -7.60 5.72 -26.15
C LEU A 677 -8.28 6.28 -24.90
N VAL A 678 -7.52 6.39 -23.81
CA VAL A 678 -7.99 6.99 -22.56
C VAL A 678 -6.98 8.02 -22.09
N ARG A 679 -7.44 9.16 -21.61
CA ARG A 679 -6.60 10.13 -20.93
C ARG A 679 -7.18 10.44 -19.57
N ASP A 680 -6.41 10.12 -18.54
CA ASP A 680 -6.73 10.53 -17.18
C ASP A 680 -6.32 11.98 -16.96
N PHE A 681 -7.12 12.71 -16.19
CA PHE A 681 -6.84 14.05 -15.71
C PHE A 681 -7.47 14.27 -14.34
N TRP A 682 -7.01 15.26 -13.59
CA TRP A 682 -7.48 15.53 -12.23
C TRP A 682 -7.51 14.28 -11.32
N LYS A 683 -6.50 13.40 -11.46
CA LYS A 683 -6.25 12.15 -10.72
C LYS A 683 -7.27 11.01 -10.92
N LYS A 684 -8.56 11.31 -11.05
CA LYS A 684 -9.63 10.29 -11.16
C LYS A 684 -10.58 10.50 -12.34
N SER A 685 -10.53 11.66 -12.97
CA SER A 685 -11.36 11.95 -14.15
C SER A 685 -10.70 11.41 -15.41
N SER A 686 -11.49 11.11 -16.43
CA SER A 686 -10.97 10.60 -17.70
C SER A 686 -11.84 11.01 -18.88
N VAL A 687 -11.21 11.03 -20.06
CA VAL A 687 -11.89 11.06 -21.34
C VAL A 687 -11.43 9.86 -22.15
N SER A 688 -12.35 9.18 -22.81
CA SER A 688 -12.05 8.02 -23.65
C SER A 688 -12.73 8.12 -25.01
N PHE A 689 -12.07 7.57 -26.02
CA PHE A 689 -12.61 7.40 -27.37
C PHE A 689 -12.21 6.03 -27.88
N GLY A 690 -13.13 5.28 -28.46
CA GLY A 690 -12.83 3.93 -28.91
C GLY A 690 -13.81 3.41 -29.95
N VAL A 691 -13.44 2.26 -30.49
CA VAL A 691 -14.27 1.46 -31.39
C VAL A 691 -14.50 0.08 -30.77
N GLU A 692 -15.69 -0.44 -30.96
CA GLU A 692 -16.13 -1.75 -30.50
C GLU A 692 -16.79 -2.49 -31.65
N TYR A 693 -16.38 -3.72 -31.89
CA TYR A 693 -17.09 -4.65 -32.75
C TYR A 693 -17.92 -5.57 -31.86
N GLN A 694 -19.22 -5.68 -32.15
CA GLN A 694 -20.17 -6.50 -31.42
C GLN A 694 -20.89 -7.44 -32.39
N LYS A 695 -20.84 -8.75 -32.12
CA LYS A 695 -21.70 -9.76 -32.75
C LYS A 695 -22.65 -10.33 -31.70
N ASN A 696 -23.95 -10.21 -31.94
CA ASN A 696 -24.98 -10.80 -31.09
C ASN A 696 -25.84 -11.76 -31.89
N GLU A 697 -25.99 -12.98 -31.38
CA GLU A 697 -26.79 -14.05 -31.99
C GLU A 697 -27.97 -14.38 -31.07
N ALA A 698 -29.19 -14.11 -31.53
CA ALA A 698 -30.40 -14.33 -30.74
C ALA A 698 -30.69 -15.82 -30.58
N GLN A 699 -30.99 -16.25 -29.35
CA GLN A 699 -31.49 -17.61 -29.10
C GLN A 699 -33.00 -17.54 -28.86
N ILE A 700 -33.78 -17.91 -29.87
CA ILE A 700 -35.25 -17.78 -29.85
C ILE A 700 -35.88 -19.14 -29.52
N SER A 701 -36.52 -19.23 -28.36
CA SER A 701 -37.28 -20.42 -27.95
C SER A 701 -38.78 -20.25 -28.24
N GLN A 702 -39.48 -21.36 -28.52
CA GLN A 702 -40.88 -21.37 -28.99
C GLN A 702 -41.89 -20.71 -28.03
N ASN A 703 -41.56 -20.63 -26.76
CA ASN A 703 -42.38 -20.08 -25.68
C ASN A 703 -42.01 -18.63 -25.32
N THR A 704 -41.24 -17.91 -26.16
CA THR A 704 -40.78 -16.54 -25.86
C THR A 704 -41.52 -15.47 -26.66
N ILE A 705 -41.54 -14.25 -26.12
CA ILE A 705 -42.14 -13.08 -26.76
C ILE A 705 -41.58 -12.83 -28.17
N LEU A 706 -40.26 -13.05 -28.37
CA LEU A 706 -39.61 -12.90 -29.66
C LEU A 706 -40.09 -13.93 -30.68
N PHE A 707 -40.42 -15.15 -30.25
CA PHE A 707 -41.01 -16.17 -31.13
C PHE A 707 -42.45 -15.79 -31.51
N SER A 708 -43.24 -15.29 -30.55
CA SER A 708 -44.63 -14.88 -30.74
C SER A 708 -44.83 -13.61 -31.58
N ASP A 709 -43.77 -12.82 -31.81
CA ASP A 709 -43.78 -11.68 -32.74
C ASP A 709 -43.78 -12.16 -34.20
N ALA A 710 -44.95 -12.62 -34.64
CA ALA A 710 -45.21 -13.11 -36.00
C ALA A 710 -45.02 -12.03 -37.09
N SER A 711 -45.05 -10.76 -36.70
CA SER A 711 -44.84 -9.60 -37.58
C SER A 711 -43.38 -9.20 -37.77
N ASN A 712 -42.43 -9.80 -37.03
CA ASN A 712 -41.01 -9.40 -37.02
C ASN A 712 -40.79 -7.90 -36.72
N ASN A 713 -41.70 -7.28 -35.95
CA ASN A 713 -41.63 -5.85 -35.63
C ASN A 713 -40.51 -5.52 -34.62
N THR A 714 -40.02 -6.52 -33.88
CA THR A 714 -38.92 -6.36 -32.94
C THR A 714 -37.58 -6.42 -33.67
N PHE A 715 -37.03 -5.25 -33.97
CA PHE A 715 -35.70 -5.13 -34.56
C PHE A 715 -34.61 -5.70 -33.63
N GLY A 716 -33.66 -6.47 -34.17
CA GLY A 716 -32.63 -7.16 -33.40
C GLY A 716 -32.83 -8.67 -33.21
N LYS A 717 -33.85 -9.26 -33.83
CA LYS A 717 -34.16 -10.71 -33.73
C LYS A 717 -33.20 -11.60 -34.55
N ASN A 718 -32.61 -11.09 -35.62
CA ASN A 718 -31.60 -11.79 -36.41
C ASN A 718 -30.18 -11.50 -35.88
N ASP A 719 -29.20 -12.28 -36.33
CA ASP A 719 -27.78 -12.03 -36.06
C ASP A 719 -27.39 -10.63 -36.55
N ASN A 720 -26.85 -9.80 -35.67
CA ASN A 720 -26.35 -8.47 -36.04
C ASN A 720 -24.87 -8.35 -35.72
N ASN A 721 -24.15 -7.79 -36.70
CA ASN A 721 -22.78 -7.35 -36.55
C ASN A 721 -22.81 -5.83 -36.49
N ILE A 722 -22.30 -5.26 -35.40
CA ILE A 722 -22.38 -3.83 -35.13
C ILE A 722 -20.96 -3.31 -34.91
N LEU A 723 -20.60 -2.29 -35.68
CA LEU A 723 -19.42 -1.47 -35.39
C LEU A 723 -19.88 -0.24 -34.62
N ILE A 724 -19.41 -0.09 -33.39
CA ILE A 724 -19.77 0.98 -32.47
C ILE A 724 -18.57 1.89 -32.30
N SER A 725 -18.74 3.19 -32.53
CA SER A 725 -17.82 4.21 -32.03
C SER A 725 -18.36 4.79 -30.73
N ALA A 726 -17.50 4.95 -29.75
CA ALA A 726 -17.87 5.41 -28.42
C ALA A 726 -16.97 6.54 -27.94
N ALA A 727 -17.57 7.53 -27.28
CA ALA A 727 -16.88 8.61 -26.59
C ALA A 727 -17.42 8.70 -25.16
N GLU A 728 -16.54 8.75 -24.17
CA GLU A 728 -16.93 8.85 -22.77
C GLU A 728 -16.17 9.98 -22.06
N ILE A 729 -16.87 10.70 -21.20
CA ILE A 729 -16.29 11.66 -20.27
C ILE A 729 -16.74 11.27 -18.87
N ASP A 730 -15.79 11.02 -17.99
CA ASP A 730 -16.02 10.71 -16.58
C ASP A 730 -15.30 11.75 -15.72
N ILE A 731 -16.06 12.66 -15.12
CA ILE A 731 -15.55 13.66 -14.17
C ILE A 731 -15.82 13.12 -12.78
N ASP A 732 -14.81 12.52 -12.15
CA ASP A 732 -14.91 11.92 -10.82
C ASP A 732 -14.08 12.70 -9.78
N PHE A 733 -14.76 13.31 -8.82
CA PHE A 733 -14.18 13.98 -7.65
C PHE A 733 -14.57 13.30 -6.33
N ARG A 734 -15.07 12.06 -6.39
CA ARG A 734 -15.40 11.29 -5.19
C ARG A 734 -14.14 10.91 -4.43
N ASP A 735 -14.25 10.80 -3.12
CA ASP A 735 -13.14 10.38 -2.27
C ASP A 735 -12.73 8.92 -2.49
N LYS A 736 -13.71 8.04 -2.78
CA LYS A 736 -13.52 6.60 -3.08
C LYS A 736 -14.43 6.18 -4.23
N SER A 737 -14.04 5.15 -4.99
CA SER A 737 -14.77 4.68 -6.17
C SER A 737 -15.94 3.78 -5.83
N ASP A 738 -15.74 2.83 -4.92
CA ASP A 738 -16.69 1.75 -4.64
C ASP A 738 -17.56 2.04 -3.41
N LEU A 739 -17.02 2.65 -2.35
CA LEU A 739 -17.79 3.15 -1.20
C LEU A 739 -17.56 4.67 -0.98
N PRO A 740 -18.04 5.56 -1.88
CA PRO A 740 -17.85 7.01 -1.75
C PRO A 740 -18.49 7.54 -0.46
N GLU A 741 -17.81 8.38 0.31
CA GLU A 741 -18.40 9.12 1.44
C GLU A 741 -18.69 10.58 1.07
N LYS A 742 -17.93 11.14 0.13
CA LYS A 742 -18.06 12.55 -0.26
C LYS A 742 -17.63 12.79 -1.70
N GLY A 743 -18.18 13.84 -2.29
CA GLY A 743 -17.78 14.32 -3.61
C GLY A 743 -18.79 13.98 -4.70
N ILE A 744 -18.49 14.45 -5.90
CA ILE A 744 -19.40 14.44 -7.04
C ILE A 744 -18.79 13.65 -8.20
N ARG A 745 -19.64 12.99 -8.98
CA ARG A 745 -19.24 12.39 -10.26
C ARG A 745 -20.27 12.71 -11.33
N ALA A 746 -19.80 13.15 -12.49
CA ALA A 746 -20.61 13.35 -13.69
C ALA A 746 -20.07 12.45 -14.79
N PHE A 747 -20.94 11.69 -15.43
CA PHE A 747 -20.56 10.78 -16.50
C PHE A 747 -21.44 11.03 -17.72
N VAL A 748 -20.83 11.05 -18.89
CA VAL A 748 -21.50 11.14 -20.19
C VAL A 748 -20.88 10.12 -21.13
N ASN A 749 -21.71 9.38 -21.85
CA ASN A 749 -21.33 8.41 -22.87
C ASN A 749 -22.15 8.67 -24.13
N TYR A 750 -21.48 8.73 -25.27
CA TYR A 750 -22.11 8.74 -26.58
C TYR A 750 -21.66 7.53 -27.38
N LYS A 751 -22.61 6.80 -27.96
CA LYS A 751 -22.37 5.67 -28.85
C LYS A 751 -23.04 5.92 -30.19
N ASN A 752 -22.31 5.70 -31.27
CA ASN A 752 -22.84 5.59 -32.62
C ASN A 752 -22.61 4.15 -33.10
N GLY A 753 -23.68 3.42 -33.37
CA GLY A 753 -23.65 2.04 -33.87
C GLY A 753 -24.05 1.98 -35.33
N ILE A 754 -23.24 1.30 -36.13
CA ILE A 754 -23.50 1.02 -37.55
C ILE A 754 -23.64 -0.50 -37.68
N LEU A 755 -24.78 -0.96 -38.17
CA LEU A 755 -24.95 -2.37 -38.51
C LEU A 755 -24.15 -2.65 -39.78
N THR A 756 -23.28 -3.65 -39.77
CA THR A 756 -22.41 -3.95 -40.93
C THR A 756 -23.04 -4.97 -41.88
N ASN A 757 -24.12 -5.62 -41.45
CA ASN A 757 -24.88 -6.61 -42.24
C ASN A 757 -26.26 -6.09 -42.69
N SER A 758 -26.55 -4.81 -42.47
CA SER A 758 -27.76 -4.09 -42.92
C SER A 758 -27.48 -2.59 -42.99
N ASP A 759 -28.33 -1.78 -43.65
CA ASP A 759 -28.10 -0.33 -43.78
C ASP A 759 -28.47 0.52 -42.54
N GLY A 760 -28.81 -0.12 -41.42
CA GLY A 760 -29.26 0.54 -40.18
C GLY A 760 -28.13 1.19 -39.36
N SER A 761 -28.44 2.30 -38.71
CA SER A 761 -27.56 2.92 -37.72
C SER A 761 -28.36 3.55 -36.57
N TYR A 762 -27.70 3.73 -35.44
CA TYR A 762 -28.31 4.33 -34.26
C TYR A 762 -27.32 5.12 -33.41
N ASN A 763 -27.87 6.01 -32.59
CA ASN A 763 -27.12 6.80 -31.62
C ASN A 763 -27.73 6.63 -30.24
N ILE A 764 -26.88 6.57 -29.21
CA ILE A 764 -27.29 6.54 -27.80
C ILE A 764 -26.42 7.54 -27.04
N ALA A 765 -27.04 8.53 -26.44
CA ALA A 765 -26.42 9.44 -25.48
C ALA A 765 -26.94 9.11 -24.08
N SER A 766 -26.04 8.78 -23.15
CA SER A 766 -26.37 8.48 -21.76
C SER A 766 -25.57 9.39 -20.84
N GLY A 767 -26.17 9.77 -19.71
CA GLY A 767 -25.43 10.50 -18.69
C GLY A 767 -26.07 10.44 -17.32
N PHE A 768 -25.25 10.68 -16.30
CA PHE A 768 -25.72 10.83 -14.94
C PHE A 768 -24.86 11.81 -14.14
N LEU A 769 -25.43 12.33 -13.08
CA LEU A 769 -24.78 13.09 -12.04
C LEU A 769 -25.05 12.40 -10.70
N GLU A 770 -24.00 12.14 -9.93
CA GLU A 770 -24.12 11.64 -8.56
C GLU A 770 -23.33 12.50 -7.56
N HIS A 771 -23.86 12.65 -6.36
CA HIS A 771 -23.25 13.42 -5.29
C HIS A 771 -23.44 12.70 -3.95
N TYR A 772 -22.35 12.64 -3.19
CA TYR A 772 -22.30 12.09 -1.85
C TYR A 772 -22.01 13.17 -0.82
N PHE A 773 -22.84 13.20 0.22
CA PHE A 773 -22.70 14.06 1.38
C PHE A 773 -22.52 13.19 2.62
N SER A 774 -21.50 13.46 3.42
CA SER A 774 -21.33 12.79 4.72
C SER A 774 -21.33 13.78 5.86
N VAL A 775 -22.10 13.47 6.90
CA VAL A 775 -21.97 14.08 8.22
C VAL A 775 -21.34 13.05 9.16
N TYR A 776 -20.40 13.48 9.98
CA TYR A 776 -19.71 12.62 10.93
C TYR A 776 -20.31 12.81 12.32
N LEU A 777 -21.04 11.81 12.79
CA LEU A 777 -21.68 11.78 14.11
C LEU A 777 -21.54 10.37 14.69
N PRO A 778 -20.73 10.17 15.73
CA PRO A 778 -19.37 9.56 15.73
C PRO A 778 -18.94 8.63 14.55
N SER A 779 -19.85 8.18 13.70
CA SER A 779 -19.57 7.44 12.46
C SER A 779 -20.10 8.22 11.24
N PRO A 780 -19.61 7.95 10.01
CA PRO A 780 -20.13 8.60 8.82
C PRO A 780 -21.58 8.15 8.54
N ILE A 781 -22.45 9.14 8.40
CA ILE A 781 -23.78 9.02 7.81
C ILE A 781 -23.69 9.66 6.43
N THR A 782 -23.84 8.85 5.38
CA THR A 782 -23.65 9.28 4.00
C THR A 782 -24.97 9.25 3.23
N LEU A 783 -25.38 10.39 2.69
CA LEU A 783 -26.45 10.50 1.70
C LEU A 783 -25.83 10.53 0.29
N GLY A 784 -26.21 9.56 -0.54
CA GLY A 784 -25.90 9.52 -1.96
C GLY A 784 -27.14 9.86 -2.78
N LEU A 785 -26.99 10.77 -3.73
CA LEU A 785 -28.01 11.15 -4.71
C LEU A 785 -27.46 10.89 -6.10
N LYS A 786 -28.25 10.29 -6.98
CA LYS A 786 -27.90 10.07 -8.38
C LYS A 786 -29.10 10.37 -9.27
N ILE A 787 -28.90 11.13 -10.33
CA ILE A 787 -29.90 11.42 -11.35
C ILE A 787 -29.28 11.17 -12.72
N GLY A 788 -30.03 10.59 -13.63
CA GLY A 788 -29.51 10.31 -14.96
C GLY A 788 -30.57 9.87 -15.94
N GLY A 789 -30.12 9.57 -17.14
CA GLY A 789 -30.99 9.18 -18.22
C GLY A 789 -30.23 8.89 -19.51
N SER A 790 -31.00 8.47 -20.50
CA SER A 790 -30.49 8.13 -21.82
C SER A 790 -31.46 8.62 -22.88
N LEU A 791 -30.92 9.04 -24.02
CA LEU A 791 -31.62 9.39 -25.24
C LEU A 791 -31.08 8.50 -26.36
N SER A 792 -31.95 7.97 -27.20
CA SER A 792 -31.54 7.15 -28.33
C SER A 792 -32.40 7.38 -29.55
N GLU A 793 -31.76 7.30 -30.72
CA GLU A 793 -32.34 7.61 -32.02
C GLU A 793 -31.82 6.62 -33.07
N GLY A 794 -32.63 6.35 -34.09
CA GLY A 794 -32.30 5.43 -35.18
C GLY A 794 -32.82 4.02 -34.97
N GLU A 795 -32.26 3.08 -35.74
CA GLU A 795 -32.65 1.66 -35.73
C GLU A 795 -31.83 0.90 -34.68
N ILE A 796 -32.39 0.79 -33.47
CA ILE A 796 -31.68 0.22 -32.32
C ILE A 796 -32.17 -1.20 -32.07
N PRO A 797 -31.31 -2.23 -32.16
CA PRO A 797 -31.70 -3.59 -31.80
C PRO A 797 -32.24 -3.61 -30.38
N PHE A 798 -33.30 -4.36 -30.09
CA PHE A 798 -33.98 -4.21 -28.81
C PHE A 798 -33.02 -4.41 -27.62
N TYR A 799 -32.06 -5.35 -27.68
CA TYR A 799 -31.05 -5.60 -26.63
C TYR A 799 -30.06 -4.43 -26.40
N ASN A 800 -30.03 -3.43 -27.29
CA ASN A 800 -29.29 -2.19 -27.15
C ASN A 800 -30.20 -0.97 -26.87
N LEU A 801 -31.53 -1.15 -26.75
CA LEU A 801 -32.43 -0.13 -26.22
C LEU A 801 -32.07 0.22 -24.77
N VAL A 802 -32.73 1.26 -24.25
CA VAL A 802 -32.50 1.74 -22.90
C VAL A 802 -33.50 1.12 -21.93
N TYR A 803 -33.01 0.69 -20.77
CA TYR A 803 -33.74 -0.14 -19.82
C TYR A 803 -33.80 0.48 -18.42
N LEU A 804 -34.88 0.20 -17.68
CA LEU A 804 -34.98 0.36 -16.24
C LEU A 804 -35.35 -0.96 -15.56
N GLY A 805 -34.78 -1.20 -14.38
CA GLY A 805 -35.07 -2.37 -13.54
C GLY A 805 -33.81 -3.00 -12.96
N GLN A 806 -33.87 -3.40 -11.69
CA GLN A 806 -32.78 -3.97 -10.88
C GLN A 806 -31.43 -3.25 -11.08
N LYS A 807 -30.54 -3.80 -11.91
CA LYS A 807 -29.18 -3.28 -12.18
C LYS A 807 -29.18 -2.02 -13.05
N ASN A 808 -30.30 -1.70 -13.70
CA ASN A 808 -30.47 -0.49 -14.50
C ASN A 808 -31.19 0.61 -13.70
N ASN A 809 -30.60 0.99 -12.56
CA ASN A 809 -30.97 2.17 -11.75
C ASN A 809 -32.43 2.20 -11.21
N LEU A 810 -33.11 1.06 -11.13
CA LEU A 810 -34.45 0.97 -10.52
C LEU A 810 -34.57 -0.35 -9.73
N ARG A 811 -33.95 -0.39 -8.55
CA ARG A 811 -33.98 -1.55 -7.65
C ARG A 811 -35.43 -1.84 -7.26
N GLY A 812 -35.83 -3.10 -7.07
CA GLY A 812 -37.22 -3.44 -6.72
C GLY A 812 -38.13 -3.82 -7.90
N TYR A 813 -37.63 -3.73 -9.13
CA TYR A 813 -38.25 -4.37 -10.30
C TYR A 813 -37.30 -5.42 -10.88
N LYS A 814 -37.81 -6.38 -11.67
CA LYS A 814 -36.99 -7.34 -12.41
C LYS A 814 -35.97 -6.64 -13.31
N ASN A 815 -34.84 -7.30 -13.59
CA ASN A 815 -33.84 -6.76 -14.48
C ASN A 815 -34.46 -6.50 -15.88
N ASN A 816 -34.14 -5.35 -16.49
CA ASN A 816 -34.67 -4.92 -17.79
C ASN A 816 -36.22 -4.79 -17.88
N ARG A 817 -36.91 -4.58 -16.74
CA ARG A 817 -38.39 -4.56 -16.68
C ARG A 817 -39.06 -3.59 -17.66
N PHE A 818 -38.54 -2.37 -17.80
CA PHE A 818 -39.09 -1.34 -18.67
C PHE A 818 -38.09 -1.01 -19.77
N THR A 819 -38.55 -0.98 -21.03
CA THR A 819 -37.71 -0.74 -22.21
C THR A 819 -38.24 0.47 -22.98
N GLY A 820 -37.36 1.37 -23.41
CA GLY A 820 -37.74 2.54 -24.21
C GLY A 820 -36.65 3.02 -25.15
N LYS A 821 -36.92 4.12 -25.86
CA LYS A 821 -35.94 4.92 -26.62
C LYS A 821 -35.28 5.99 -25.74
N SER A 822 -35.89 6.37 -24.64
CA SER A 822 -35.27 7.28 -23.67
C SER A 822 -35.61 6.88 -22.25
N THR A 823 -34.79 7.27 -21.28
CA THR A 823 -35.04 7.03 -19.85
C THR A 823 -34.65 8.22 -19.01
N VAL A 824 -35.32 8.37 -17.87
CA VAL A 824 -34.91 9.25 -16.77
C VAL A 824 -35.08 8.48 -15.47
N PHE A 825 -34.11 8.60 -14.57
CA PHE A 825 -34.15 7.97 -13.25
C PHE A 825 -33.52 8.86 -12.17
N THR A 826 -33.87 8.56 -10.92
CA THR A 826 -33.26 9.10 -9.72
C THR A 826 -33.08 7.99 -8.68
N ASN A 827 -31.94 8.00 -7.98
CA ASN A 827 -31.63 7.10 -6.88
C ASN A 827 -31.21 7.92 -5.67
N THR A 828 -31.79 7.61 -4.52
CA THR A 828 -31.42 8.17 -3.21
C THR A 828 -30.99 7.02 -2.32
N GLU A 829 -29.83 7.11 -1.70
CA GLU A 829 -29.31 6.10 -0.77
C GLU A 829 -28.77 6.75 0.49
N LEU A 830 -29.26 6.33 1.65
CA LEU A 830 -28.74 6.72 2.96
C LEU A 830 -27.95 5.54 3.54
N ARG A 831 -26.68 5.76 3.87
CA ARG A 831 -25.80 4.78 4.51
C ARG A 831 -25.44 5.24 5.91
N ILE A 832 -25.49 4.32 6.85
CA ILE A 832 -25.02 4.54 8.22
C ILE A 832 -23.93 3.51 8.48
N GLN A 833 -22.67 3.97 8.56
CA GLN A 833 -21.59 3.10 8.96
C GLN A 833 -21.69 2.84 10.47
N LEU A 834 -21.85 1.59 10.87
CA LEU A 834 -21.98 1.22 12.27
C LEU A 834 -20.62 1.02 12.93
N ALA A 835 -19.62 0.54 12.18
CA ALA A 835 -18.26 0.32 12.69
C ALA A 835 -17.18 0.43 11.60
N LYS A 836 -15.98 0.88 11.99
CA LYS A 836 -14.77 0.86 11.17
C LYS A 836 -13.59 0.35 11.99
N PHE A 837 -13.02 -0.76 11.58
CA PHE A 837 -11.86 -1.35 12.21
C PHE A 837 -10.61 -0.88 11.46
N ASN A 838 -10.03 0.22 11.91
CA ASN A 838 -8.75 0.73 11.39
C ASN A 838 -7.60 0.09 12.18
N SER A 839 -7.55 -1.23 12.23
CA SER A 839 -6.38 -1.91 12.78
C SER A 839 -5.22 -1.80 11.79
N GLY A 840 -3.99 -1.59 12.23
CA GLY A 840 -2.79 -1.52 11.37
C GLY A 840 -2.45 -2.84 10.64
N PHE A 841 -3.43 -3.73 10.50
CA PHE A 841 -3.29 -5.09 10.02
C PHE A 841 -4.30 -5.39 8.90
N VAL A 842 -5.62 -5.38 9.16
CA VAL A 842 -6.64 -5.50 8.11
C VAL A 842 -7.75 -4.46 8.34
N PRO A 843 -8.03 -3.56 7.38
CA PRO A 843 -9.11 -2.60 7.51
C PRO A 843 -10.46 -3.31 7.27
N MET A 844 -11.45 -3.03 8.11
CA MET A 844 -12.81 -3.56 7.94
C MET A 844 -13.84 -2.46 8.17
N LYS A 845 -14.97 -2.49 7.46
CA LYS A 845 -16.08 -1.54 7.63
C LYS A 845 -17.41 -2.29 7.66
N LEU A 846 -18.31 -1.90 8.53
CA LEU A 846 -19.63 -2.52 8.65
C LEU A 846 -20.69 -1.43 8.71
N GLY A 847 -21.79 -1.58 7.96
CA GLY A 847 -22.86 -0.59 7.95
C GLY A 847 -24.17 -1.09 7.38
N ILE A 848 -25.19 -0.25 7.52
CA ILE A 848 -26.54 -0.47 6.97
C ILE A 848 -26.85 0.62 5.95
N LYS A 849 -27.83 0.35 5.08
CA LYS A 849 -28.28 1.29 4.06
C LYS A 849 -29.79 1.21 3.85
N GLY A 850 -30.39 2.34 3.47
CA GLY A 850 -31.75 2.44 2.94
C GLY A 850 -31.73 3.20 1.63
N PHE A 851 -32.63 2.89 0.71
CA PHE A 851 -32.68 3.55 -0.59
C PHE A 851 -34.11 3.73 -1.12
N PHE A 852 -34.27 4.73 -1.98
CA PHE A 852 -35.45 5.02 -2.78
C PHE A 852 -35.03 5.28 -4.22
N ASP A 853 -35.65 4.55 -5.15
CA ASP A 853 -35.41 4.68 -6.58
C ASP A 853 -36.70 5.07 -7.30
N ALA A 854 -36.59 5.92 -8.32
CA ALA A 854 -37.69 6.19 -9.23
C ALA A 854 -37.20 6.39 -10.66
N GLY A 855 -38.01 6.00 -11.64
CA GLY A 855 -37.65 6.17 -13.04
C GLY A 855 -38.80 5.95 -14.02
N ARG A 856 -38.57 6.38 -15.25
CA ARG A 856 -39.50 6.26 -16.37
C ARG A 856 -38.75 6.00 -17.66
N VAL A 857 -39.35 5.20 -18.54
CA VAL A 857 -38.91 5.03 -19.93
C VAL A 857 -39.87 5.77 -20.87
N PHE A 858 -39.38 6.19 -22.03
CA PHE A 858 -40.16 6.89 -23.06
C PHE A 858 -39.99 6.15 -24.39
N SER A 859 -41.05 6.05 -25.17
CA SER A 859 -41.04 5.48 -26.52
C SER A 859 -42.08 6.16 -27.40
N ASP A 860 -42.01 5.93 -28.71
CA ASP A 860 -42.99 6.46 -29.68
C ASP A 860 -44.41 5.93 -29.44
N PHE A 861 -44.55 4.89 -28.61
CA PHE A 861 -45.81 4.24 -28.25
C PHE A 861 -46.28 4.59 -26.83
N ASP A 862 -45.60 5.52 -26.15
CA ASP A 862 -45.91 5.86 -24.77
C ASP A 862 -47.22 6.68 -24.67
N LYS A 863 -48.08 6.28 -23.73
CA LYS A 863 -49.41 6.88 -23.48
C LYS A 863 -49.61 7.28 -22.01
N SER A 864 -48.60 7.15 -21.16
CA SER A 864 -48.75 7.26 -19.70
C SER A 864 -47.66 8.06 -19.03
N ASP A 865 -48.07 8.93 -18.12
CA ASP A 865 -47.18 9.72 -17.29
C ASP A 865 -46.73 9.04 -15.99
N LYS A 866 -46.91 7.71 -15.90
CA LYS A 866 -46.55 6.94 -14.71
C LYS A 866 -45.05 6.93 -14.47
N TRP A 867 -44.66 7.27 -13.23
CA TRP A 867 -43.34 7.01 -12.70
C TRP A 867 -43.35 5.71 -11.91
N HIS A 868 -42.34 4.87 -12.13
CA HIS A 868 -42.14 3.65 -11.36
C HIS A 868 -41.20 3.94 -10.21
N ASN A 869 -41.50 3.42 -9.02
CA ASN A 869 -40.73 3.71 -7.82
C ASN A 869 -40.57 2.46 -6.95
N ALA A 870 -39.52 2.49 -6.12
CA ALA A 870 -39.20 1.40 -5.24
C ALA A 870 -38.42 1.88 -4.02
N VAL A 871 -38.58 1.15 -2.92
CA VAL A 871 -37.89 1.40 -1.66
C VAL A 871 -37.22 0.12 -1.18
N GLY A 872 -36.09 0.25 -0.50
CA GLY A 872 -35.42 -0.91 0.05
C GLY A 872 -34.35 -0.57 1.06
N GLY A 873 -33.68 -1.61 1.54
CA GLY A 873 -32.63 -1.47 2.53
C GLY A 873 -31.76 -2.71 2.61
N GLY A 874 -30.65 -2.59 3.34
CA GLY A 874 -29.66 -3.66 3.40
C GLY A 874 -28.51 -3.40 4.35
N PHE A 875 -27.56 -4.32 4.30
CA PHE A 875 -26.36 -4.35 5.11
C PHE A 875 -25.13 -4.56 4.22
N TYR A 876 -24.01 -3.95 4.61
CA TYR A 876 -22.73 -4.18 3.96
C TYR A 876 -21.60 -4.43 4.98
N TRP A 877 -20.67 -5.30 4.59
CA TRP A 877 -19.45 -5.60 5.35
C TRP A 877 -18.26 -5.67 4.40
N VAL A 878 -17.32 -4.75 4.58
CA VAL A 878 -16.05 -4.65 3.86
C VAL A 878 -14.96 -5.30 4.71
N PHE A 879 -14.18 -6.22 4.14
CA PHE A 879 -13.00 -6.79 4.77
C PHE A 879 -11.79 -6.65 3.85
N LEU A 880 -10.63 -6.20 4.35
CA LEU A 880 -9.39 -5.96 3.59
C LEU A 880 -9.46 -4.81 2.57
N ASP A 881 -10.39 -4.84 1.63
CA ASP A 881 -10.57 -3.82 0.59
C ASP A 881 -12.04 -3.77 0.11
N GLU A 882 -12.45 -2.70 -0.56
CA GLU A 882 -13.83 -2.51 -1.04
C GLU A 882 -14.24 -3.55 -2.10
N GLN A 883 -13.27 -4.15 -2.81
CA GLN A 883 -13.51 -5.30 -3.68
C GLN A 883 -13.90 -6.58 -2.92
N PHE A 884 -13.70 -6.63 -1.61
CA PHE A 884 -14.06 -7.74 -0.73
C PHE A 884 -15.23 -7.32 0.16
N THR A 885 -16.29 -6.83 -0.47
CA THR A 885 -17.51 -6.43 0.24
C THR A 885 -18.57 -7.51 0.10
N LEU A 886 -19.15 -7.88 1.24
CA LEU A 886 -20.44 -8.55 1.33
C LEU A 886 -21.53 -7.48 1.37
N ASN A 887 -22.50 -7.58 0.47
CA ASN A 887 -23.65 -6.69 0.41
C ASN A 887 -24.95 -7.50 0.23
N ILE A 888 -25.92 -7.22 1.09
CA ILE A 888 -27.24 -7.86 1.08
C ILE A 888 -28.29 -6.76 1.12
N SER A 889 -29.26 -6.77 0.21
CA SER A 889 -30.36 -5.82 0.22
C SER A 889 -31.67 -6.42 -0.24
N VAL A 890 -32.78 -5.90 0.28
CA VAL A 890 -34.14 -6.24 -0.13
C VAL A 890 -34.81 -4.97 -0.68
N ALA A 891 -35.50 -5.09 -1.80
CA ALA A 891 -36.24 -4.01 -2.44
C ALA A 891 -37.71 -4.40 -2.64
N HIS A 892 -38.58 -3.39 -2.55
CA HIS A 892 -40.04 -3.48 -2.68
C HIS A 892 -40.53 -2.48 -3.72
N SER A 893 -41.50 -2.88 -4.55
CA SER A 893 -42.18 -2.03 -5.54
C SER A 893 -43.64 -2.43 -5.71
N SER A 894 -44.37 -1.69 -6.57
CA SER A 894 -45.75 -2.04 -6.91
C SER A 894 -45.92 -3.41 -7.59
N GLU A 895 -44.86 -3.96 -8.19
CA GLU A 895 -44.91 -5.25 -8.91
C GLU A 895 -44.24 -6.39 -8.14
N GLU A 896 -43.42 -6.08 -7.13
CA GLU A 896 -42.55 -7.06 -6.47
C GLU A 896 -42.49 -6.80 -4.96
N ASN A 897 -42.88 -7.79 -4.17
CA ASN A 897 -42.94 -7.62 -2.72
C ASN A 897 -41.57 -7.65 -2.04
N ASN A 898 -40.68 -8.58 -2.44
CA ASN A 898 -39.37 -8.77 -1.84
C ASN A 898 -38.34 -9.25 -2.89
N LEU A 899 -37.63 -8.33 -3.53
CA LEU A 899 -36.48 -8.68 -4.38
C LEU A 899 -35.19 -8.64 -3.57
N ILE A 900 -34.58 -9.81 -3.37
CA ILE A 900 -33.31 -9.96 -2.68
C ILE A 900 -32.16 -9.80 -3.67
N LEU A 901 -31.20 -8.95 -3.32
CA LEU A 901 -29.90 -8.87 -3.97
C LEU A 901 -28.82 -9.27 -2.97
N PHE A 902 -28.00 -10.24 -3.38
CA PHE A 902 -26.83 -10.68 -2.65
C PHE A 902 -25.59 -10.55 -3.54
N SER A 903 -24.53 -9.95 -3.01
CA SER A 903 -23.23 -9.89 -3.67
C SER A 903 -22.08 -10.00 -2.68
N LEU A 904 -21.13 -10.88 -2.98
CA LEU A 904 -19.81 -10.93 -2.38
C LEU A 904 -18.79 -10.62 -3.48
N GLY A 905 -17.86 -9.70 -3.23
CA GLY A 905 -16.81 -9.33 -4.20
C GLY A 905 -17.03 -7.97 -4.91
N LYS A 906 -18.09 -7.24 -4.53
CA LYS A 906 -18.38 -5.85 -4.95
C LYS A 906 -19.19 -5.14 -3.88
N ALA A 907 -18.90 -3.85 -3.66
CA ALA A 907 -19.58 -3.07 -2.63
C ALA A 907 -21.04 -2.72 -2.99
N PHE A 908 -21.29 -2.29 -4.23
CA PHE A 908 -22.62 -1.94 -4.74
C PHE A 908 -22.74 -2.33 -6.21
N ASN A 909 -23.97 -2.62 -6.66
CA ASN A 909 -24.30 -2.93 -8.05
C ASN A 909 -24.69 -1.69 -8.83
#